data_AF-A0A949N912-F1
#
_entry.id   AF-A0A949N912-F1
#
_cell.length_a   1.000
_cell.length_b   1.000
_cell.length_c   1.000
_cell.angle_alpha   90.00
_cell.angle_beta   90.00
_cell.angle_gamma   90.00
#
_symmetry.space_group_name_H-M   'P 1'
#
loop_
_entity.id
_entity.type
_entity.pdbx_description
1 polymer ?
#
loop_
_entity_poly.entity_id
_entity_poly.type
_entity_poly.pdbx_seq_one_letter_code
_entity_poly.pdbx_strand_id
1 'polypeptide(L)'
;MATKKIIIRIDGRETEVTKDSFLLGVLRDNGVAVPTLCHHKDLTPQGTCRLCVVEIEQNGKKKLVTSCNFPIRAEISIDTTSERVKKHRKTLAEMYLGRWPKVPVIQEIAAICGATDKDRFKSELTDENEKACILCGHCVHACEEFIMEKILDFAGRGIKRHMTMPFGEVDPHCIGCTSCAYVCPTGAIQIVDDMNGPHDAKLIRDYGMKINAEMATLDKSQCRMREVGTANIVDVMDAYDLLPVHNYKFGQHVDTPNIDSKMLKKKYVTQGMPDGCWKGCSMACAKTVDGFELKTGPYKGSKVTVDGPEYETAAAAANMGCFDGDFLMEYNFYCDTYGVDTISVGTCMAFVMECFENGLIDKEVTGGKELKFGATAEVLQCLHEMAVGEGFGVDVGMGIRYLKGKWASELGADAGFMQDIGMEVKGLEYSEYVCKESLAQQAGYTMAVKGPQHDEAWLIFMDMVNNQIPSFEDKAEALYYYPLWRTWFGLNGLCKLLWNDVVPTANKNFPPQQAAKVPEHVEDFFKFFEGMTGEPLDENKMLDQSARVHNLQRVMSRMLGFGTRKDDMPPYRAVGPVTGEEYESRAEKIYDKQMKDILGIDPEGKTTEEKMEITRKHREDQYNKVVDAAYDRRGWTRNG
;
A
#
# COMPACT_ATOMS: atom_id res chain seq x y z
N MET A 1 -13.85 -1.43 14.82
CA MET A 1 -14.94 -1.96 15.68
C MET A 1 -14.32 -2.66 16.87
N ALA A 2 -14.81 -2.44 18.09
CA ALA A 2 -14.28 -3.09 19.30
C ALA A 2 -14.49 -4.62 19.25
N THR A 3 -13.42 -5.39 19.41
CA THR A 3 -13.44 -6.86 19.44
C THR A 3 -14.16 -7.37 20.69
N LYS A 4 -15.28 -8.08 20.49
CA LYS A 4 -16.05 -8.71 21.57
C LYS A 4 -15.23 -9.82 22.24
N LYS A 5 -15.11 -9.79 23.56
CA LYS A 5 -14.44 -10.82 24.36
C LYS A 5 -15.42 -11.88 24.88
N ILE A 6 -14.95 -13.11 25.06
CA ILE A 6 -15.70 -14.27 25.57
C ILE A 6 -14.81 -15.02 26.57
N ILE A 7 -15.40 -15.62 27.60
CA ILE A 7 -14.67 -16.46 28.55
C ILE A 7 -14.78 -17.94 28.12
N ILE A 8 -13.65 -18.63 28.10
CA ILE A 8 -13.55 -20.07 27.86
C ILE A 8 -12.81 -20.75 29.02
N ARG A 9 -12.92 -22.08 29.12
CA ARG A 9 -12.18 -22.88 30.11
C ARG A 9 -11.19 -23.81 29.41
N ILE A 10 -9.89 -23.59 29.59
CA ILE A 10 -8.82 -24.44 29.07
C ILE A 10 -8.26 -25.29 30.20
N ASP A 11 -8.43 -26.61 30.13
CA ASP A 11 -7.93 -27.56 31.13
C ASP A 11 -8.32 -27.16 32.58
N GLY A 12 -9.56 -26.65 32.73
CA GLY A 12 -10.12 -26.18 33.99
C GLY A 12 -9.81 -24.74 34.39
N ARG A 13 -8.99 -24.01 33.63
CA ARG A 13 -8.65 -22.60 33.88
C ARG A 13 -9.48 -21.66 33.02
N GLU A 14 -10.02 -20.61 33.62
CA GLU A 14 -10.75 -19.58 32.88
C GLU A 14 -9.80 -18.65 32.13
N THR A 15 -10.13 -18.35 30.89
CA THR A 15 -9.33 -17.52 30.00
C THR A 15 -10.26 -16.62 29.19
N GLU A 16 -9.96 -15.32 29.19
CA GLU A 16 -10.65 -14.35 28.37
C GLU A 16 -10.03 -14.31 26.96
N VAL A 17 -10.86 -14.45 25.93
CA VAL A 17 -10.41 -14.54 24.53
C VAL A 17 -11.22 -13.65 23.62
N THR A 18 -10.62 -13.23 22.51
CA THR A 18 -11.31 -12.52 21.45
C THR A 18 -12.22 -13.46 20.68
N LYS A 19 -13.50 -13.09 20.50
CA LYS A 19 -14.45 -13.84 19.68
C LYS A 19 -13.90 -14.03 18.26
N ASP A 20 -14.20 -15.19 17.67
CA ASP A 20 -13.79 -15.62 16.33
C ASP A 20 -12.29 -15.91 16.16
N SER A 21 -11.49 -15.83 17.24
CA SER A 21 -10.11 -16.36 17.25
C SER A 21 -10.08 -17.88 17.08
N PHE A 22 -9.01 -18.40 16.46
CA PHE A 22 -8.79 -19.83 16.33
C PHE A 22 -8.23 -20.43 17.63
N LEU A 23 -8.78 -21.57 18.03
CA LEU A 23 -8.48 -22.21 19.32
C LEU A 23 -7.00 -22.56 19.50
N LEU A 24 -6.28 -22.99 18.46
CA LEU A 24 -4.85 -23.33 18.59
C LEU A 24 -3.99 -22.13 18.99
N GLY A 25 -4.27 -20.94 18.44
CA GLY A 25 -3.53 -19.72 18.79
C GLY A 25 -3.71 -19.42 20.28
N VAL A 26 -4.97 -19.41 20.72
CA VAL A 26 -5.33 -19.22 22.13
C VAL A 26 -4.67 -20.25 23.05
N LEU A 27 -4.64 -21.53 22.67
CA LEU A 27 -3.98 -22.57 23.46
C LEU A 27 -2.48 -22.28 23.62
N ARG A 28 -1.81 -21.88 22.53
CA ARG A 28 -0.38 -21.55 22.56
C ARG A 28 -0.08 -20.30 23.38
N ASP A 29 -0.90 -19.26 23.26
CA ASP A 29 -0.78 -18.03 24.05
C ASP A 29 -0.92 -18.29 25.56
N ASN A 30 -1.61 -19.37 25.94
CA ASN A 30 -1.77 -19.82 27.33
C ASN A 30 -0.78 -20.94 27.72
N GLY A 31 0.29 -21.14 26.94
CA GLY A 31 1.35 -22.11 27.24
C GLY A 31 0.95 -23.57 27.05
N VAL A 32 -0.18 -23.86 26.39
CA VAL A 32 -0.64 -25.23 26.13
C VAL A 32 -0.09 -25.72 24.79
N ALA A 33 0.89 -26.63 24.86
CA ALA A 33 1.50 -27.23 23.69
C ALA A 33 0.56 -28.25 23.03
N VAL A 34 0.23 -28.02 21.76
CA VAL A 34 -0.58 -28.94 20.94
C VAL A 34 0.20 -29.30 19.67
N PRO A 35 0.42 -30.61 19.40
CA PRO A 35 1.22 -31.04 18.25
C PRO A 35 0.53 -30.72 16.93
N THR A 36 1.31 -30.28 15.95
CA THR A 36 0.85 -29.94 14.59
C THR A 36 1.90 -30.28 13.55
N LEU A 37 1.48 -30.80 12.40
CA LEU A 37 2.36 -30.97 11.23
C LEU A 37 1.95 -30.11 10.02
N CYS A 38 0.66 -29.80 9.87
CA CYS A 38 0.12 -29.03 8.75
C CYS A 38 -0.23 -27.57 9.12
N HIS A 39 0.25 -27.09 10.27
CA HIS A 39 0.04 -25.71 10.71
C HIS A 39 1.36 -24.96 10.58
N HIS A 40 1.34 -23.86 9.84
CA HIS A 40 2.40 -22.87 9.80
C HIS A 40 1.83 -21.54 10.30
N LYS A 41 2.60 -20.74 11.04
CA LYS A 41 2.11 -19.47 11.60
C LYS A 41 1.65 -18.48 10.52
N ASP A 42 2.26 -18.58 9.34
CA ASP A 42 2.05 -17.68 8.22
C ASP A 42 1.04 -18.22 7.18
N LEU A 43 0.44 -19.40 7.37
CA LEU A 43 -0.50 -20.00 6.39
C LEU A 43 -1.89 -20.21 7.00
N THR A 44 -2.92 -20.20 6.15
CA THR A 44 -4.29 -20.45 6.59
C THR A 44 -4.45 -21.85 7.23
N PRO A 45 -5.04 -21.97 8.43
CA PRO A 45 -5.19 -23.25 9.11
C PRO A 45 -6.14 -24.23 8.41
N GLN A 46 -5.66 -25.45 8.13
CA GLN A 46 -6.42 -26.48 7.39
C GLN A 46 -6.99 -27.61 8.25
N GLY A 47 -6.28 -27.99 9.32
CA GLY A 47 -6.66 -29.14 10.16
C GLY A 47 -6.45 -30.51 9.50
N THR A 48 -5.66 -30.60 8.44
CA THR A 48 -5.43 -31.84 7.67
C THR A 48 -4.70 -32.93 8.45
N CYS A 49 -3.67 -32.58 9.23
CA CYS A 49 -2.88 -33.58 9.98
C CYS A 49 -3.61 -34.19 11.18
N ARG A 50 -4.70 -33.56 11.65
CA ARG A 50 -5.53 -33.99 12.79
C ARG A 50 -4.80 -34.19 14.14
N LEU A 51 -3.52 -33.87 14.24
CA LEU A 51 -2.77 -33.93 15.51
C LEU A 51 -3.24 -32.87 16.52
N CYS A 52 -3.74 -31.74 16.03
CA CYS A 52 -4.26 -30.64 16.85
C CYS A 52 -5.64 -30.91 17.48
N VAL A 53 -6.11 -32.17 17.47
CA VAL A 53 -7.41 -32.52 18.02
C VAL A 53 -7.43 -32.26 19.53
N VAL A 54 -8.51 -31.63 20.00
CA VAL A 54 -8.84 -31.39 21.41
C VAL A 54 -10.30 -31.77 21.65
N GLU A 55 -10.66 -32.09 22.88
CA GLU A 55 -12.05 -32.34 23.25
C GLU A 55 -12.67 -31.03 23.76
N ILE A 56 -13.81 -30.64 23.18
CA ILE A 56 -14.56 -29.48 23.65
C ILE A 56 -15.92 -29.90 24.16
N GLU A 57 -16.39 -29.19 25.18
CA GLU A 57 -17.73 -29.29 25.73
C GLU A 57 -18.47 -27.97 25.52
N GLN A 58 -19.61 -28.04 24.86
CA GLN A 58 -20.50 -26.91 24.60
C GLN A 58 -21.94 -27.35 24.86
N ASN A 59 -22.66 -26.64 25.73
CA ASN A 59 -24.05 -26.97 26.11
C ASN A 59 -24.22 -28.44 26.56
N GLY A 60 -23.26 -28.95 27.35
CA GLY A 60 -23.26 -30.34 27.86
C GLY A 60 -22.93 -31.42 26.82
N LYS A 61 -22.57 -31.05 25.58
CA LYS A 61 -22.17 -32.01 24.53
C LYS A 61 -20.66 -31.98 24.31
N LYS A 62 -20.01 -33.14 24.49
CA LYS A 62 -18.57 -33.34 24.23
C LYS A 62 -18.32 -33.78 22.79
N LYS A 63 -17.37 -33.13 22.12
CA LYS A 63 -16.94 -33.49 20.75
C LYS A 63 -15.44 -33.25 20.56
N LEU A 64 -14.81 -34.06 19.73
CA LEU A 64 -13.45 -33.83 19.27
C LEU A 64 -13.45 -32.84 18.11
N VAL A 65 -12.59 -31.83 18.17
CA VAL A 65 -12.42 -30.82 17.12
C VAL A 65 -10.94 -30.57 16.87
N THR A 66 -10.60 -30.14 15.66
CA THR A 66 -9.25 -29.66 15.32
C THR A 66 -9.07 -28.23 15.82
N SER A 67 -8.14 -27.99 16.76
CA SER A 67 -8.00 -26.66 17.37
C SER A 67 -7.51 -25.59 16.39
N CYS A 68 -6.75 -25.96 15.36
CA CYS A 68 -6.13 -24.99 14.45
C CYS A 68 -7.12 -24.16 13.62
N ASN A 69 -8.27 -24.73 13.27
CA ASN A 69 -9.29 -24.09 12.42
C ASN A 69 -10.66 -23.99 13.11
N PHE A 70 -10.71 -24.19 14.44
CA PHE A 70 -11.95 -24.07 15.20
C PHE A 70 -12.13 -22.63 15.72
N PRO A 71 -13.10 -21.85 15.19
CA PRO A 71 -13.34 -20.49 15.65
C PRO A 71 -14.13 -20.48 16.96
N ILE A 72 -13.68 -19.69 17.93
CA ILE A 72 -14.33 -19.55 19.24
C ILE A 72 -15.50 -18.55 19.12
N ARG A 73 -16.72 -19.07 19.04
CA ARG A 73 -17.94 -18.24 18.86
C ARG A 73 -18.83 -18.12 20.08
N ALA A 74 -18.61 -18.96 21.07
CA ALA A 74 -19.39 -19.04 22.31
C ALA A 74 -18.51 -19.62 23.42
N GLU A 75 -19.01 -19.56 24.65
CA GLU A 75 -18.36 -20.19 25.81
C GLU A 75 -18.25 -21.69 25.61
N ILE A 76 -17.05 -22.22 25.83
CA ILE A 76 -16.71 -23.63 25.67
C ILE A 76 -15.71 -24.03 26.77
N SER A 77 -15.75 -25.30 27.16
CA SER A 77 -14.70 -25.94 27.96
C SER A 77 -13.85 -26.84 27.07
N ILE A 78 -12.54 -26.84 27.25
CA ILE A 78 -11.56 -27.55 26.42
C ILE A 78 -10.74 -28.47 27.34
N ASP A 79 -10.63 -29.73 26.94
CA ASP A 79 -9.73 -30.71 27.52
C ASP A 79 -8.71 -31.15 26.46
N THR A 80 -7.45 -30.82 26.69
CA THR A 80 -6.35 -31.12 25.78
C THR A 80 -5.68 -32.47 26.05
N THR A 81 -6.07 -33.14 27.14
CA THR A 81 -5.43 -34.36 27.66
C THR A 81 -6.39 -35.53 27.90
N SER A 82 -7.64 -35.42 27.48
CA SER A 82 -8.62 -36.50 27.62
C SER A 82 -8.15 -37.80 26.97
N GLU A 83 -8.58 -38.94 27.50
CA GLU A 83 -8.17 -40.25 26.98
C GLU A 83 -8.53 -40.44 25.50
N ARG A 84 -9.62 -39.80 25.05
CA ARG A 84 -10.01 -39.77 23.63
C ARG A 84 -8.99 -38.99 22.79
N VAL A 85 -8.52 -37.83 23.28
CA VAL A 85 -7.49 -37.01 22.62
C VAL A 85 -6.17 -37.75 22.54
N LYS A 86 -5.68 -38.29 23.66
CA LYS A 86 -4.41 -39.06 23.71
C LYS A 86 -4.43 -40.25 22.76
N LYS A 87 -5.49 -41.07 22.80
CA LYS A 87 -5.64 -42.24 21.92
C LYS A 87 -5.65 -41.84 20.44
N HIS A 88 -6.33 -40.75 20.10
CA HIS A 88 -6.41 -40.24 18.74
C HIS A 88 -5.04 -39.77 18.23
N ARG A 89 -4.37 -38.89 19.00
CA ARG A 89 -3.03 -38.37 18.67
C ARG A 89 -2.00 -39.49 18.54
N LYS A 90 -1.99 -40.45 19.48
CA LYS A 90 -1.09 -41.61 19.44
C LYS A 90 -1.29 -42.44 18.17
N THR A 91 -2.53 -42.79 17.83
CA THR A 91 -2.82 -43.59 16.64
C THR A 91 -2.36 -42.88 15.36
N LEU A 92 -2.63 -41.58 15.23
CA LEU A 92 -2.16 -40.80 14.08
C LEU A 92 -0.63 -40.71 14.03
N ALA A 93 0.02 -40.45 15.16
CA ALA A 93 1.47 -40.37 15.21
C ALA A 93 2.14 -41.71 14.85
N GLU A 94 1.57 -42.86 15.25
CA GLU A 94 2.03 -44.19 14.81
C GLU A 94 1.86 -44.38 13.28
N MET A 95 0.78 -43.87 12.68
CA MET A 95 0.60 -43.91 11.22
C MET A 95 1.64 -43.04 10.49
N TYR A 96 1.92 -41.84 11.00
CA TYR A 96 2.98 -40.97 10.46
C TYR A 96 4.36 -41.63 10.60
N LEU A 97 4.66 -42.21 11.77
CA LEU A 97 5.92 -42.88 12.06
C LEU A 97 6.12 -44.13 11.20
N GLY A 98 5.06 -44.91 10.95
CA GLY A 98 5.13 -46.08 10.08
C GLY A 98 5.40 -45.75 8.61
N ARG A 99 4.99 -44.56 8.14
CA ARG A 99 5.25 -44.09 6.77
C ARG A 99 6.58 -43.35 6.63
N TRP A 100 7.00 -42.58 7.63
CA TRP A 100 8.20 -41.72 7.60
C TRP A 100 9.07 -41.89 8.85
N PRO A 101 9.63 -43.09 9.11
CA PRO A 101 10.28 -43.43 10.39
C PRO A 101 11.56 -42.66 10.69
N LYS A 102 12.20 -42.08 9.67
CA LYS A 102 13.49 -41.37 9.77
C LYS A 102 13.38 -39.85 9.70
N VAL A 103 12.19 -39.30 9.48
CA VAL A 103 12.01 -37.85 9.40
C VAL A 103 12.02 -37.24 10.82
N PRO A 104 12.94 -36.32 11.16
CA PRO A 104 13.12 -35.83 12.54
C PRO A 104 11.85 -35.25 13.18
N VAL A 105 11.11 -34.40 12.46
CA VAL A 105 9.86 -33.80 12.97
C VAL A 105 8.76 -34.85 13.26
N ILE A 106 8.76 -35.98 12.54
CA ILE A 106 7.82 -37.08 12.78
C ILE A 106 8.22 -37.83 14.06
N GLN A 107 9.52 -38.05 14.28
CA GLN A 107 10.02 -38.69 15.49
C GLN A 107 9.71 -37.84 16.74
N GLU A 108 9.87 -36.52 16.65
CA GLU A 108 9.51 -35.58 17.72
C GLU A 108 8.00 -35.64 18.05
N ILE A 109 7.14 -35.57 17.03
CA ILE A 109 5.68 -35.68 17.21
C ILE A 109 5.30 -37.03 17.80
N ALA A 110 5.92 -38.12 17.35
CA ALA A 110 5.70 -39.45 17.89
C ALA A 110 6.06 -39.53 19.38
N ALA A 111 7.20 -38.96 19.78
CA ALA A 111 7.60 -38.86 21.18
C ALA A 111 6.57 -38.07 22.01
N ILE A 112 6.14 -36.90 21.53
CA ILE A 112 5.11 -36.07 22.19
C ILE A 112 3.79 -36.84 22.37
N CYS A 113 3.41 -37.66 21.39
CA CYS A 113 2.15 -38.41 21.40
C CYS A 113 2.24 -39.78 22.09
N GLY A 114 3.42 -40.20 22.57
CA GLY A 114 3.63 -41.52 23.16
C GLY A 114 3.49 -42.68 22.16
N ALA A 115 3.78 -42.42 20.88
CA ALA A 115 3.80 -43.40 19.81
C ALA A 115 5.20 -44.04 19.72
N THR A 116 5.31 -45.33 20.06
CA THR A 116 6.59 -46.04 20.15
C THR A 116 6.72 -47.18 19.13
N ASP A 117 5.62 -47.63 18.54
CA ASP A 117 5.61 -48.74 17.59
C ASP A 117 5.66 -48.21 16.15
N LYS A 118 6.87 -48.19 15.58
CA LYS A 118 7.12 -47.78 14.19
C LYS A 118 6.72 -48.84 13.16
N ASP A 119 6.54 -50.09 13.57
CA ASP A 119 6.31 -51.20 12.65
C ASP A 119 4.80 -51.49 12.46
N ARG A 120 3.95 -51.06 13.40
CA ARG A 120 2.49 -51.23 13.36
C ARG A 120 1.81 -50.82 12.05
N PHE A 121 2.27 -49.72 11.44
CA PHE A 121 1.71 -49.17 10.20
C PHE A 121 2.73 -49.13 9.05
N LYS A 122 3.81 -49.91 9.16
CA LYS A 122 4.81 -50.04 8.10
C LYS A 122 4.19 -50.68 6.86
N SER A 123 4.59 -50.23 5.67
CA SER A 123 4.08 -50.74 4.40
C SER A 123 5.17 -50.70 3.31
N GLU A 124 4.84 -51.18 2.11
CA GLU A 124 5.70 -51.05 0.92
C GLU A 124 5.99 -49.59 0.52
N LEU A 125 5.21 -48.63 1.03
CA LEU A 125 5.36 -47.20 0.77
C LEU A 125 6.05 -46.44 1.92
N THR A 126 6.62 -47.16 2.90
CA THR A 126 7.42 -46.54 3.96
C THR A 126 8.68 -45.91 3.36
N ASP A 127 8.84 -44.61 3.56
CA ASP A 127 9.95 -43.82 3.05
C ASP A 127 10.99 -43.62 4.15
N GLU A 128 12.17 -44.19 3.92
CA GLU A 128 13.31 -44.17 4.84
C GLU A 128 14.22 -42.95 4.63
N ASN A 129 13.84 -42.00 3.77
CA ASN A 129 14.57 -40.74 3.60
C ASN A 129 14.30 -39.78 4.78
N GLU A 130 15.35 -39.25 5.40
CA GLU A 130 15.27 -38.28 6.50
C GLU A 130 14.61 -36.95 6.10
N LYS A 131 14.65 -36.62 4.80
CA LYS A 131 14.03 -35.43 4.20
C LYS A 131 12.78 -35.76 3.39
N ALA A 132 12.13 -36.90 3.64
CA ALA A 132 10.93 -37.29 2.91
C ALA A 132 9.81 -36.23 3.01
N CYS A 133 8.97 -36.14 1.97
CA CYS A 133 7.77 -35.31 1.99
C CYS A 133 6.68 -35.97 2.84
N ILE A 134 6.30 -35.31 3.93
CA ILE A 134 5.26 -35.81 4.87
C ILE A 134 3.83 -35.43 4.47
N LEU A 135 3.66 -34.89 3.25
CA LEU A 135 2.37 -34.46 2.70
C LEU A 135 1.61 -33.48 3.61
N CYS A 136 2.33 -32.57 4.29
CA CYS A 136 1.74 -31.58 5.19
C CYS A 136 0.91 -30.52 4.45
N GLY A 137 1.18 -30.29 3.16
CA GLY A 137 0.47 -29.33 2.32
C GLY A 137 0.97 -27.89 2.43
N HIS A 138 1.96 -27.60 3.27
CA HIS A 138 2.46 -26.22 3.41
C HIS A 138 2.89 -25.62 2.08
N CYS A 139 3.59 -26.38 1.22
CA CYS A 139 4.05 -25.90 -0.07
C CYS A 139 2.91 -25.56 -1.05
N VAL A 140 1.83 -26.34 -1.06
CA VAL A 140 0.61 -26.05 -1.83
C VAL A 140 0.03 -24.72 -1.39
N HIS A 141 -0.16 -24.54 -0.08
CA HIS A 141 -0.75 -23.33 0.47
C HIS A 141 0.15 -22.12 0.33
N ALA A 142 1.46 -22.24 0.48
CA ALA A 142 2.36 -21.12 0.23
C ALA A 142 2.34 -20.70 -1.24
N CYS A 143 2.25 -21.65 -2.18
CA CYS A 143 2.12 -21.34 -3.61
C CYS A 143 0.78 -20.64 -3.93
N GLU A 144 -0.30 -20.99 -3.22
CA GLU A 144 -1.62 -20.36 -3.36
C GLU A 144 -1.75 -19.02 -2.62
N GLU A 145 -1.23 -18.91 -1.40
CA GLU A 145 -1.52 -17.79 -0.50
C GLU A 145 -0.45 -16.70 -0.58
N PHE A 146 0.84 -17.06 -0.68
CA PHE A 146 1.91 -16.07 -0.75
C PHE A 146 2.04 -15.49 -2.15
N ILE A 147 2.04 -16.39 -3.14
CA ILE A 147 2.41 -16.08 -4.53
C ILE A 147 1.21 -16.14 -5.49
N MET A 148 0.11 -16.81 -5.12
CA MET A 148 -1.16 -16.83 -5.85
C MET A 148 -1.16 -17.53 -7.22
N GLU A 149 -0.17 -18.38 -7.46
CA GLU A 149 0.00 -19.14 -8.71
C GLU A 149 -0.72 -20.52 -8.69
N LYS A 150 -0.87 -21.13 -7.50
CA LYS A 150 -1.53 -22.45 -7.31
C LYS A 150 -0.95 -23.61 -8.15
N ILE A 151 0.37 -23.58 -8.39
CA ILE A 151 1.06 -24.56 -9.24
C ILE A 151 1.24 -25.93 -8.56
N LEU A 152 1.42 -25.96 -7.24
CA LEU A 152 1.68 -27.19 -6.50
C LEU A 152 0.37 -27.79 -5.99
N ASP A 153 0.13 -29.09 -6.22
CA ASP A 153 -1.02 -29.81 -5.63
C ASP A 153 -0.71 -31.30 -5.38
N PHE A 154 -1.67 -32.01 -4.84
CA PHE A 154 -1.61 -33.45 -4.58
C PHE A 154 -2.34 -34.24 -5.66
N ALA A 155 -1.66 -35.25 -6.20
CA ALA A 155 -2.27 -36.27 -7.04
C ALA A 155 -2.42 -37.61 -6.29
N GLY A 156 -3.35 -38.45 -6.75
CA GLY A 156 -3.64 -39.77 -6.16
C GLY A 156 -4.60 -39.74 -4.97
N ARG A 157 -4.91 -40.92 -4.42
CA ARG A 157 -5.82 -41.09 -3.26
C ARG A 157 -5.25 -42.07 -2.25
N GLY A 158 -5.66 -41.92 -0.99
CA GLY A 158 -5.23 -42.78 0.11
C GLY A 158 -3.71 -42.80 0.25
N ILE A 159 -3.13 -44.00 0.30
CA ILE A 159 -1.69 -44.20 0.44
C ILE A 159 -0.88 -43.77 -0.80
N LYS A 160 -1.50 -43.69 -1.99
CA LYS A 160 -0.87 -43.27 -3.25
C LYS A 160 -0.80 -41.74 -3.43
N ARG A 161 -1.29 -40.97 -2.46
CA ARG A 161 -1.23 -39.50 -2.51
C ARG A 161 0.23 -39.04 -2.51
N HIS A 162 0.58 -38.14 -3.43
CA HIS A 162 1.91 -37.54 -3.57
C HIS A 162 1.78 -36.09 -4.07
N MET A 163 2.83 -35.30 -3.82
CA MET A 163 2.95 -33.93 -4.34
C MET A 163 3.36 -33.96 -5.81
N THR A 164 2.79 -33.08 -6.63
CA THR A 164 3.14 -32.92 -8.04
C THR A 164 2.83 -31.50 -8.52
N MET A 165 3.30 -31.19 -9.72
CA MET A 165 2.82 -30.10 -10.57
C MET A 165 1.84 -30.66 -11.62
N PRO A 166 1.13 -29.80 -12.39
CA PRO A 166 0.27 -30.24 -13.48
C PRO A 166 1.00 -31.23 -14.40
N PHE A 167 0.34 -32.36 -14.68
CA PHE A 167 0.86 -33.45 -15.53
C PHE A 167 2.18 -34.09 -15.09
N GLY A 168 2.71 -33.76 -13.90
CA GLY A 168 4.01 -34.25 -13.44
C GLY A 168 5.21 -33.54 -14.09
N GLU A 169 4.97 -32.43 -14.78
CA GLU A 169 5.98 -31.62 -15.47
C GLU A 169 6.24 -30.32 -14.71
N VAL A 170 7.40 -29.70 -14.94
CA VAL A 170 7.70 -28.38 -14.36
C VAL A 170 6.81 -27.34 -15.06
N ASP A 171 5.91 -26.72 -14.30
CA ASP A 171 5.05 -25.67 -14.84
C ASP A 171 5.88 -24.40 -15.16
N PRO A 172 5.76 -23.81 -16.35
CA PRO A 172 6.53 -22.62 -16.75
C PRO A 172 6.17 -21.36 -15.93
N HIS A 173 5.06 -21.36 -15.18
CA HIS A 173 4.73 -20.29 -14.23
C HIS A 173 5.52 -20.42 -12.92
N CYS A 174 6.13 -21.57 -12.63
CA CYS A 174 6.99 -21.75 -11.47
C CYS A 174 8.31 -21.01 -11.66
N ILE A 175 8.39 -19.78 -11.14
CA ILE A 175 9.60 -18.95 -11.22
C ILE A 175 10.66 -19.26 -10.16
N GLY A 176 10.50 -20.34 -9.38
CA GLY A 176 11.42 -20.64 -8.30
C GLY A 176 11.38 -19.61 -7.15
N CYS A 177 10.20 -19.08 -6.81
CA CYS A 177 10.02 -18.09 -5.73
C CYS A 177 10.44 -18.56 -4.33
N THR A 178 10.76 -19.84 -4.16
CA THR A 178 11.26 -20.49 -2.93
C THR A 178 10.29 -20.55 -1.74
N SER A 179 9.06 -20.02 -1.87
CA SER A 179 8.06 -20.03 -0.79
C SER A 179 7.75 -21.44 -0.29
N CYS A 180 7.69 -22.41 -1.19
CA CYS A 180 7.48 -23.82 -0.86
C CYS A 180 8.64 -24.44 -0.06
N ALA A 181 9.88 -24.02 -0.34
CA ALA A 181 11.07 -24.46 0.38
C ALA A 181 11.13 -23.83 1.79
N TYR A 182 10.78 -22.54 1.90
CA TYR A 182 10.71 -21.82 3.17
C TYR A 182 9.76 -22.48 4.18
N VAL A 183 8.55 -22.87 3.76
CA VAL A 183 7.55 -23.47 4.66
C VAL A 183 7.70 -24.99 4.85
N CYS A 184 8.68 -25.63 4.20
CA CYS A 184 8.85 -27.08 4.23
C CYS A 184 9.48 -27.55 5.56
N PRO A 185 8.77 -28.32 6.41
CA PRO A 185 9.27 -28.70 7.72
C PRO A 185 10.32 -29.83 7.68
N THR A 186 10.52 -30.47 6.51
CA THR A 186 11.41 -31.64 6.38
C THR A 186 12.61 -31.40 5.46
N GLY A 187 12.63 -30.28 4.72
CA GLY A 187 13.61 -30.06 3.66
C GLY A 187 13.44 -30.97 2.45
N ALA A 188 12.22 -31.51 2.24
CA ALA A 188 11.87 -32.31 1.06
C ALA A 188 11.95 -31.52 -0.25
N ILE A 189 11.78 -30.20 -0.18
CA ILE A 189 11.95 -29.29 -1.31
C ILE A 189 13.33 -28.65 -1.17
N GLN A 190 14.18 -28.90 -2.16
CA GLN A 190 15.54 -28.35 -2.22
C GLN A 190 15.61 -27.27 -3.29
N ILE A 191 16.50 -26.30 -3.07
CA ILE A 191 16.81 -25.25 -4.03
C ILE A 191 18.15 -25.61 -4.64
N VAL A 192 18.17 -25.81 -5.95
CA VAL A 192 19.33 -26.36 -6.68
C VAL A 192 20.02 -25.33 -7.57
N ASP A 193 19.31 -24.29 -8.01
CA ASP A 193 19.85 -23.17 -8.78
C ASP A 193 19.37 -21.83 -8.19
N ASP A 194 20.32 -20.93 -7.93
CA ASP A 194 20.05 -19.52 -7.62
C ASP A 194 20.66 -18.65 -8.72
N MET A 195 19.80 -18.18 -9.64
CA MET A 195 20.20 -17.41 -10.81
C MET A 195 20.71 -16.00 -10.46
N ASN A 196 20.44 -15.51 -9.24
CA ASN A 196 20.81 -14.16 -8.81
C ASN A 196 22.18 -14.11 -8.12
N GLY A 197 22.75 -15.27 -7.76
CA GLY A 197 24.06 -15.37 -7.11
C GLY A 197 24.23 -14.47 -5.87
N PRO A 198 23.28 -14.43 -4.92
CA PRO A 198 23.42 -13.59 -3.75
C PRO A 198 24.55 -14.04 -2.83
N HIS A 199 25.07 -13.12 -2.01
CA HIS A 199 26.07 -13.43 -0.99
C HIS A 199 25.56 -14.48 0.04
N ASP A 200 24.33 -14.32 0.52
CA ASP A 200 23.64 -15.25 1.41
C ASP A 200 22.17 -15.45 0.97
N ALA A 201 21.96 -16.49 0.15
CA ALA A 201 20.64 -16.89 -0.33
C ALA A 201 19.67 -17.28 0.80
N LYS A 202 20.18 -17.76 1.95
CA LYS A 202 19.32 -18.13 3.08
C LYS A 202 18.81 -16.88 3.77
N LEU A 203 19.66 -15.88 3.99
CA LEU A 203 19.27 -14.62 4.61
C LEU A 203 18.18 -13.92 3.80
N ILE A 204 18.36 -13.79 2.48
CA ILE A 204 17.36 -13.18 1.59
C ILE A 204 16.03 -13.92 1.67
N ARG A 205 16.07 -15.26 1.62
CA ARG A 205 14.86 -16.06 1.67
C ARG A 205 14.14 -15.89 2.99
N ASP A 206 14.84 -15.95 4.12
CA ASP A 206 14.21 -15.88 5.44
C ASP A 206 13.51 -14.52 5.66
N TYR A 207 14.15 -13.42 5.27
CA TYR A 207 13.61 -12.07 5.44
C TYR A 207 12.62 -11.68 4.33
N GLY A 208 12.88 -12.03 3.08
CA GLY A 208 11.96 -11.78 1.96
C GLY A 208 10.67 -12.59 2.07
N MET A 209 10.73 -13.85 2.54
CA MET A 209 9.52 -14.66 2.75
C MET A 209 8.70 -14.18 3.94
N LYS A 210 9.33 -13.58 4.94
CA LYS A 210 8.62 -12.92 6.05
C LYS A 210 7.76 -11.77 5.55
N ILE A 211 8.33 -10.84 4.76
CA ILE A 211 7.56 -9.75 4.13
C ILE A 211 6.44 -10.33 3.26
N ASN A 212 6.71 -11.33 2.43
CA ASN A 212 5.68 -11.95 1.59
C ASN A 212 4.53 -12.57 2.39
N ALA A 213 4.85 -13.22 3.52
CA ALA A 213 3.85 -13.76 4.44
C ALA A 213 2.99 -12.65 5.06
N GLU A 214 3.60 -11.53 5.44
CA GLU A 214 2.88 -10.37 5.99
C GLU A 214 1.96 -9.75 4.95
N MET A 215 2.42 -9.57 3.70
CA MET A 215 1.55 -9.11 2.60
C MET A 215 0.36 -10.06 2.41
N ALA A 216 0.61 -11.37 2.42
CA ALA A 216 -0.44 -12.36 2.21
C ALA A 216 -1.49 -12.41 3.31
N THR A 217 -1.08 -12.20 4.55
CA THR A 217 -1.93 -12.42 5.73
C THR A 217 -2.57 -11.15 6.26
N LEU A 218 -1.91 -9.99 6.09
CA LEU A 218 -2.33 -8.73 6.70
C LEU A 218 -3.07 -7.81 5.72
N ASP A 219 -2.75 -7.84 4.42
CA ASP A 219 -3.28 -6.92 3.40
C ASP A 219 -4.82 -6.81 3.46
N LYS A 220 -5.51 -7.96 3.50
CA LYS A 220 -6.98 -8.02 3.51
C LYS A 220 -7.63 -7.24 4.65
N SER A 221 -6.94 -7.10 5.78
CA SER A 221 -7.44 -6.38 6.96
C SER A 221 -6.98 -4.92 7.03
N GLN A 222 -6.04 -4.54 6.15
CA GLN A 222 -5.45 -3.22 6.05
C GLN A 222 -5.87 -2.59 4.72
N CYS A 223 -4.94 -2.48 3.76
CA CYS A 223 -5.14 -1.74 2.52
C CYS A 223 -5.98 -2.47 1.46
N ARG A 224 -6.00 -3.81 1.47
CA ARG A 224 -6.69 -4.63 0.44
C ARG A 224 -6.10 -4.42 -0.97
N MET A 225 -4.80 -4.18 -1.07
CA MET A 225 -4.06 -3.97 -2.32
C MET A 225 -4.29 -5.12 -3.31
N ARG A 226 -4.36 -6.36 -2.82
CA ARG A 226 -4.65 -7.54 -3.67
C ARG A 226 -6.04 -7.51 -4.31
N GLU A 227 -6.99 -6.82 -3.68
CA GLU A 227 -8.38 -6.77 -4.15
C GLU A 227 -8.68 -5.54 -5.00
N VAL A 228 -8.07 -4.40 -4.68
CA VAL A 228 -8.45 -3.09 -5.25
C VAL A 228 -7.28 -2.19 -5.63
N GLY A 229 -6.04 -2.63 -5.41
CA GLY A 229 -4.85 -1.81 -5.69
C GLY A 229 -4.79 -0.54 -4.87
N THR A 230 -4.02 0.43 -5.33
CA THR A 230 -3.88 1.74 -4.66
C THR A 230 -5.16 2.57 -4.71
N ALA A 231 -6.11 2.25 -5.59
CA ALA A 231 -7.40 2.93 -5.66
C ALA A 231 -8.21 2.84 -4.36
N ASN A 232 -7.85 1.95 -3.42
CA ASN A 232 -8.36 1.95 -2.04
C ASN A 232 -8.19 3.31 -1.34
N ILE A 233 -7.15 4.08 -1.69
CA ILE A 233 -6.82 5.36 -1.09
C ILE A 233 -7.87 6.41 -1.48
N VAL A 234 -8.61 6.27 -2.59
CA VAL A 234 -9.71 7.21 -2.95
C VAL A 234 -10.73 7.30 -1.83
N ASP A 235 -11.17 6.14 -1.30
CA ASP A 235 -12.10 6.08 -0.17
C ASP A 235 -11.55 6.78 1.07
N VAL A 236 -10.25 6.61 1.33
CA VAL A 236 -9.59 7.11 2.53
C VAL A 236 -9.38 8.62 2.42
N MET A 237 -8.91 9.11 1.27
CA MET A 237 -8.66 10.53 1.04
C MET A 237 -9.94 11.33 1.08
N ASP A 238 -11.00 10.83 0.44
CA ASP A 238 -12.32 11.45 0.56
C ASP A 238 -12.79 11.42 2.01
N ALA A 239 -12.70 10.31 2.74
CA ALA A 239 -13.14 10.28 4.15
C ALA A 239 -12.42 11.26 5.08
N TYR A 240 -11.18 11.65 4.78
CA TYR A 240 -10.36 12.58 5.58
C TYR A 240 -10.27 14.00 5.03
N ASP A 241 -11.03 14.36 4.00
CA ASP A 241 -11.01 15.71 3.37
C ASP A 241 -9.66 16.03 2.69
N LEU A 242 -9.09 15.01 2.06
CA LEU A 242 -7.77 15.00 1.43
C LEU A 242 -7.77 14.71 -0.08
N LEU A 243 -8.90 14.31 -0.67
CA LEU A 243 -9.02 14.01 -2.10
C LEU A 243 -9.15 15.30 -2.90
N PRO A 244 -8.24 15.64 -3.83
CA PRO A 244 -8.37 16.85 -4.63
C PRO A 244 -9.65 16.86 -5.46
N VAL A 245 -10.42 17.93 -5.31
CA VAL A 245 -11.65 18.15 -6.07
C VAL A 245 -11.65 19.58 -6.58
N HIS A 246 -11.90 19.70 -7.89
CA HIS A 246 -11.96 20.96 -8.63
C HIS A 246 -10.67 21.78 -8.47
N ASN A 247 -9.55 21.32 -9.03
CA ASN A 247 -8.24 21.97 -8.88
C ASN A 247 -7.87 22.25 -7.41
N TYR A 248 -7.99 21.22 -6.57
CA TYR A 248 -7.70 21.28 -5.14
C TYR A 248 -8.53 22.31 -4.35
N LYS A 249 -9.65 22.84 -4.88
CA LYS A 249 -10.55 23.72 -4.09
C LYS A 249 -11.01 23.00 -2.83
N PHE A 250 -11.45 21.74 -2.99
CA PHE A 250 -12.04 20.93 -1.93
C PHE A 250 -11.29 19.60 -1.74
N GLY A 251 -11.64 18.88 -0.67
CA GLY A 251 -11.02 17.61 -0.26
C GLY A 251 -11.95 16.40 -0.26
N GLN A 252 -13.24 16.60 -0.60
CA GLN A 252 -14.28 15.57 -0.64
C GLN A 252 -15.30 15.93 -1.72
N HIS A 253 -16.01 14.92 -2.24
CA HIS A 253 -17.17 15.15 -3.10
C HIS A 253 -18.25 14.09 -2.91
N VAL A 254 -19.51 14.50 -3.08
CA VAL A 254 -20.65 13.58 -2.94
C VAL A 254 -20.67 12.48 -4.00
N ASP A 255 -20.08 12.76 -5.17
CA ASP A 255 -20.01 11.83 -6.30
C ASP A 255 -18.74 10.97 -6.32
N THR A 256 -17.85 11.09 -5.33
CA THR A 256 -16.69 10.19 -5.18
C THR A 256 -17.04 8.69 -5.27
N PRO A 257 -18.20 8.20 -4.77
CA PRO A 257 -18.61 6.80 -4.95
C PRO A 257 -18.72 6.33 -6.41
N ASN A 258 -18.74 7.23 -7.40
CA ASN A 258 -18.74 6.87 -8.82
C ASN A 258 -17.34 6.52 -9.37
N ILE A 259 -16.29 6.72 -8.58
CA ILE A 259 -14.88 6.44 -8.93
C ILE A 259 -14.11 5.73 -7.79
N ASP A 260 -14.77 5.40 -6.68
CA ASP A 260 -14.15 4.75 -5.51
C ASP A 260 -13.76 3.28 -5.76
N SER A 261 -13.00 2.70 -4.82
CA SER A 261 -12.52 1.32 -4.95
C SER A 261 -13.64 0.29 -4.98
N LYS A 262 -14.80 0.57 -4.35
CA LYS A 262 -15.94 -0.35 -4.30
C LYS A 262 -16.62 -0.41 -5.66
N MET A 263 -16.80 0.73 -6.30
CA MET A 263 -17.35 0.88 -7.63
C MET A 263 -16.42 0.22 -8.66
N LEU A 264 -15.12 0.56 -8.63
CA LEU A 264 -14.11 -0.01 -9.52
C LEU A 264 -14.10 -1.53 -9.45
N LYS A 265 -14.02 -2.11 -8.24
CA LYS A 265 -14.04 -3.56 -8.03
C LYS A 265 -15.33 -4.21 -8.53
N LYS A 266 -16.48 -3.57 -8.32
CA LYS A 266 -17.78 -4.14 -8.64
C LYS A 266 -18.09 -4.11 -10.14
N LYS A 267 -17.70 -3.02 -10.83
CA LYS A 267 -18.12 -2.75 -12.21
C LYS A 267 -17.03 -3.04 -13.23
N TYR A 268 -15.76 -2.75 -12.92
CA TYR A 268 -14.69 -2.73 -13.92
C TYR A 268 -13.65 -3.82 -13.73
N VAL A 269 -13.11 -4.02 -12.52
CA VAL A 269 -12.01 -4.98 -12.32
C VAL A 269 -12.45 -6.40 -12.71
N THR A 270 -11.85 -6.96 -13.76
CA THR A 270 -12.18 -8.28 -14.33
C THR A 270 -11.18 -9.36 -13.96
N GLN A 271 -9.96 -8.97 -13.59
CA GLN A 271 -8.81 -9.86 -13.42
C GLN A 271 -9.12 -11.12 -12.58
N GLY A 272 -9.88 -10.98 -11.50
CA GLY A 272 -10.32 -12.11 -10.66
C GLY A 272 -9.20 -12.86 -9.92
N MET A 273 -7.95 -12.46 -10.13
CA MET A 273 -6.74 -12.93 -9.46
C MET A 273 -5.84 -11.71 -9.14
N PRO A 274 -4.92 -11.77 -8.18
CA PRO A 274 -4.07 -10.61 -7.90
C PRO A 274 -2.88 -10.50 -8.87
N ASP A 275 -2.60 -9.30 -9.42
CA ASP A 275 -1.43 -9.01 -10.27
C ASP A 275 -0.37 -8.17 -9.58
N GLY A 276 0.90 -8.40 -9.92
CA GLY A 276 2.00 -7.55 -9.45
C GLY A 276 3.02 -7.26 -10.55
N CYS A 277 3.88 -6.27 -10.32
CA CYS A 277 4.84 -5.78 -11.31
C CYS A 277 5.79 -6.87 -11.86
N TRP A 278 6.11 -7.88 -11.05
CA TRP A 278 6.90 -9.04 -11.46
C TRP A 278 6.33 -10.30 -10.80
N LYS A 279 6.53 -11.44 -11.44
CA LYS A 279 6.14 -12.75 -10.91
C LYS A 279 6.71 -12.92 -9.50
N GLY A 280 5.86 -13.25 -8.54
CA GLY A 280 6.26 -13.37 -7.13
C GLY A 280 6.11 -12.11 -6.28
N CYS A 281 5.67 -10.97 -6.83
CA CYS A 281 5.29 -9.81 -6.04
C CYS A 281 4.04 -10.13 -5.21
N SER A 282 4.22 -10.29 -3.90
CA SER A 282 3.14 -10.66 -2.96
C SER A 282 2.18 -9.52 -2.63
N MET A 283 2.56 -8.26 -2.89
CA MET A 283 1.64 -7.12 -2.72
C MET A 283 0.49 -7.20 -3.72
N ALA A 284 0.81 -7.58 -4.96
CA ALA A 284 -0.11 -7.73 -6.07
C ALA A 284 -1.15 -6.58 -6.20
N CYS A 285 -0.65 -5.34 -6.25
CA CYS A 285 -1.48 -4.14 -6.29
C CYS A 285 -2.09 -3.86 -7.67
N ALA A 286 -1.49 -4.30 -8.78
CA ALA A 286 -1.98 -4.00 -10.12
C ALA A 286 -3.34 -4.65 -10.39
N LYS A 287 -4.19 -3.96 -11.14
CA LYS A 287 -5.59 -4.35 -11.43
C LYS A 287 -5.89 -4.13 -12.89
N THR A 288 -6.65 -5.01 -13.50
CA THR A 288 -6.96 -4.91 -14.92
C THR A 288 -8.47 -4.95 -15.19
N VAL A 289 -8.84 -4.29 -16.29
CA VAL A 289 -10.21 -4.21 -16.82
C VAL A 289 -10.18 -4.71 -18.26
N ASP A 290 -10.68 -5.92 -18.49
CA ASP A 290 -10.68 -6.57 -19.79
C ASP A 290 -11.93 -6.24 -20.62
N GLY A 291 -11.72 -6.11 -21.92
CA GLY A 291 -12.81 -5.94 -22.88
C GLY A 291 -13.51 -4.58 -22.80
N PHE A 292 -12.85 -3.57 -22.23
CA PHE A 292 -13.34 -2.20 -22.20
C PHE A 292 -13.41 -1.65 -23.63
N GLU A 293 -14.57 -1.13 -24.04
CA GLU A 293 -14.77 -0.60 -25.39
C GLU A 293 -14.56 0.91 -25.41
N LEU A 294 -13.57 1.37 -26.17
CA LEU A 294 -13.20 2.78 -26.27
C LEU A 294 -14.23 3.57 -27.10
N LYS A 295 -14.64 4.75 -26.63
CA LYS A 295 -15.71 5.55 -27.26
C LYS A 295 -15.19 6.71 -28.11
N THR A 296 -13.94 7.09 -27.91
CA THR A 296 -13.28 8.26 -28.48
C THR A 296 -11.94 7.88 -29.12
N GLY A 297 -11.26 8.85 -29.73
CA GLY A 297 -9.89 8.69 -30.21
C GLY A 297 -9.71 7.74 -31.40
N PRO A 298 -8.43 7.48 -31.77
CA PRO A 298 -8.07 6.63 -32.90
C PRO A 298 -8.40 5.15 -32.68
N TYR A 299 -8.63 4.71 -31.45
CA TYR A 299 -8.98 3.34 -31.11
C TYR A 299 -10.48 3.13 -30.86
N LYS A 300 -11.32 4.14 -31.14
CA LYS A 300 -12.78 4.07 -30.98
C LYS A 300 -13.37 2.77 -31.54
N GLY A 301 -14.20 2.10 -30.73
CA GLY A 301 -14.83 0.81 -31.03
C GLY A 301 -13.95 -0.41 -30.78
N SER A 302 -12.66 -0.22 -30.45
CA SER A 302 -11.78 -1.31 -30.06
C SER A 302 -12.08 -1.75 -28.64
N LYS A 303 -12.00 -3.07 -28.40
CA LYS A 303 -12.04 -3.65 -27.06
C LYS A 303 -10.62 -3.88 -26.58
N VAL A 304 -10.28 -3.30 -25.44
CA VAL A 304 -8.92 -3.29 -24.89
C VAL A 304 -8.91 -3.82 -23.46
N THR A 305 -7.72 -4.17 -22.98
CA THR A 305 -7.46 -4.33 -21.55
C THR A 305 -6.87 -3.03 -21.04
N VAL A 306 -7.45 -2.47 -19.98
CA VAL A 306 -6.94 -1.28 -19.28
C VAL A 306 -6.23 -1.75 -18.02
N ASP A 307 -4.98 -1.32 -17.82
CA ASP A 307 -4.21 -1.54 -16.59
C ASP A 307 -4.43 -0.38 -15.62
N GLY A 308 -4.84 -0.67 -14.38
CA GLY A 308 -5.29 0.30 -13.39
C GLY A 308 -6.82 0.47 -13.33
N PRO A 309 -7.31 1.64 -12.88
CA PRO A 309 -6.55 2.83 -12.55
C PRO A 309 -5.85 2.72 -11.19
N GLU A 310 -4.70 3.39 -11.07
CA GLU A 310 -4.10 3.68 -9.77
C GLU A 310 -4.84 4.83 -9.06
N TYR A 311 -4.55 5.04 -7.77
CA TYR A 311 -5.11 6.13 -6.96
C TYR A 311 -4.99 7.49 -7.64
N GLU A 312 -3.76 7.83 -8.06
CA GLU A 312 -3.43 9.14 -8.64
C GLU A 312 -4.28 9.42 -9.88
N THR A 313 -4.49 8.42 -10.74
CA THR A 313 -5.34 8.57 -11.93
C THR A 313 -6.82 8.78 -11.56
N ALA A 314 -7.33 8.06 -10.56
CA ALA A 314 -8.70 8.25 -10.08
C ALA A 314 -8.88 9.61 -9.39
N ALA A 315 -7.90 10.05 -8.61
CA ALA A 315 -7.91 11.33 -7.93
C ALA A 315 -7.76 12.51 -8.91
N ALA A 316 -6.96 12.36 -9.98
CA ALA A 316 -6.91 13.31 -11.09
C ALA A 316 -8.29 13.51 -11.75
N ALA A 317 -9.07 12.44 -11.91
CA ALA A 317 -10.44 12.55 -12.38
C ALA A 317 -11.34 13.34 -11.41
N ALA A 318 -11.23 13.09 -10.10
CA ALA A 318 -11.92 13.89 -9.07
C ALA A 318 -11.50 15.37 -9.11
N ASN A 319 -10.21 15.63 -9.32
CA ASN A 319 -9.64 16.97 -9.38
C ASN A 319 -10.18 17.76 -10.59
N MET A 320 -10.44 17.09 -11.71
CA MET A 320 -11.16 17.64 -12.88
C MET A 320 -12.69 17.72 -12.70
N GLY A 321 -13.24 17.23 -11.58
CA GLY A 321 -14.69 17.11 -11.37
C GLY A 321 -15.36 16.02 -12.21
N CYS A 322 -14.58 15.09 -12.77
CA CYS A 322 -15.03 14.04 -13.67
C CYS A 322 -15.35 12.74 -12.91
N PHE A 323 -16.49 12.71 -12.22
CA PHE A 323 -16.96 11.55 -11.45
C PHE A 323 -17.70 10.51 -12.32
N ASP A 324 -17.03 10.02 -13.38
CA ASP A 324 -17.55 8.98 -14.28
C ASP A 324 -16.51 7.88 -14.47
N GLY A 325 -16.86 6.65 -14.08
CA GLY A 325 -15.99 5.49 -14.21
C GLY A 325 -15.64 5.12 -15.66
N ASP A 326 -16.54 5.34 -16.63
CA ASP A 326 -16.25 5.04 -18.05
C ASP A 326 -15.23 6.05 -18.58
N PHE A 327 -15.37 7.32 -18.21
CA PHE A 327 -14.36 8.33 -18.49
C PHE A 327 -13.03 7.95 -17.84
N LEU A 328 -13.01 7.56 -16.57
CA LEU A 328 -11.78 7.21 -15.85
C LEU A 328 -11.02 6.07 -16.53
N MET A 329 -11.72 5.02 -16.99
CA MET A 329 -11.07 3.91 -17.71
C MET A 329 -10.48 4.36 -19.04
N GLU A 330 -11.23 5.15 -19.80
CA GLU A 330 -10.80 5.63 -21.11
C GLU A 330 -9.66 6.65 -21.00
N TYR A 331 -9.73 7.54 -20.02
CA TYR A 331 -8.69 8.50 -19.64
C TYR A 331 -7.39 7.79 -19.28
N ASN A 332 -7.45 6.79 -18.39
CA ASN A 332 -6.30 5.98 -17.99
C ASN A 332 -5.67 5.28 -19.20
N PHE A 333 -6.49 4.58 -20.00
CA PHE A 333 -6.02 3.89 -21.21
C PHE A 333 -5.29 4.82 -22.17
N TYR A 334 -5.83 6.02 -22.43
CA TYR A 334 -5.22 6.95 -23.37
C TYR A 334 -3.96 7.60 -22.82
N CYS A 335 -3.88 7.87 -21.52
CA CYS A 335 -2.65 8.33 -20.90
C CYS A 335 -1.53 7.28 -21.05
N ASP A 336 -1.82 6.01 -20.77
CA ASP A 336 -0.87 4.90 -20.96
C ASP A 336 -0.46 4.76 -22.44
N THR A 337 -1.45 4.74 -23.33
CA THR A 337 -1.24 4.51 -24.77
C THR A 337 -0.43 5.63 -25.42
N TYR A 338 -0.63 6.88 -24.98
CA TYR A 338 0.08 8.05 -25.49
C TYR A 338 1.38 8.34 -24.74
N GLY A 339 1.65 7.65 -23.63
CA GLY A 339 2.83 7.89 -22.80
C GLY A 339 2.78 9.24 -22.09
N VAL A 340 1.62 9.59 -21.56
CA VAL A 340 1.33 10.86 -20.90
C VAL A 340 1.06 10.62 -19.42
N ASP A 341 1.63 11.46 -18.55
CA ASP A 341 1.41 11.38 -17.10
C ASP A 341 -0.03 11.78 -16.72
N THR A 342 -0.74 10.88 -16.03
CA THR A 342 -2.11 11.11 -15.57
C THR A 342 -2.19 12.23 -14.55
N ILE A 343 -1.20 12.36 -13.66
CA ILE A 343 -1.18 13.42 -12.65
C ILE A 343 -1.08 14.78 -13.34
N SER A 344 -0.05 14.96 -14.16
CA SER A 344 0.22 16.25 -14.81
C SER A 344 -0.91 16.69 -15.71
N VAL A 345 -1.49 15.79 -16.52
CA VAL A 345 -2.66 16.17 -17.35
C VAL A 345 -3.88 16.45 -16.49
N GLY A 346 -4.17 15.63 -15.48
CA GLY A 346 -5.33 15.83 -14.61
C GLY A 346 -5.29 17.17 -13.90
N THR A 347 -4.18 17.47 -13.23
CA THR A 347 -3.98 18.73 -12.53
C THR A 347 -3.92 19.93 -13.50
N CYS A 348 -3.30 19.80 -14.68
CA CYS A 348 -3.27 20.86 -15.69
C CYS A 348 -4.68 21.14 -16.25
N MET A 349 -5.46 20.11 -16.57
CA MET A 349 -6.84 20.27 -17.03
C MET A 349 -7.73 20.88 -15.95
N ALA A 350 -7.57 20.50 -14.68
CA ALA A 350 -8.28 21.11 -13.57
C ALA A 350 -7.97 22.62 -13.45
N PHE A 351 -6.70 23.02 -13.61
CA PHE A 351 -6.31 24.44 -13.68
C PHE A 351 -6.94 25.17 -14.86
N VAL A 352 -6.94 24.55 -16.05
CA VAL A 352 -7.59 25.10 -17.26
C VAL A 352 -9.09 25.31 -17.01
N MET A 353 -9.76 24.33 -16.39
CA MET A 353 -11.18 24.41 -16.05
C MET A 353 -11.48 25.56 -15.09
N GLU A 354 -10.67 25.73 -14.05
CA GLU A 354 -10.83 26.85 -13.12
C GLU A 354 -10.59 28.21 -13.79
N CYS A 355 -9.59 28.30 -14.68
CA CYS A 355 -9.34 29.52 -15.45
C CYS A 355 -10.51 29.86 -16.39
N PHE A 356 -11.11 28.85 -17.03
CA PHE A 356 -12.27 29.02 -17.89
C PHE A 356 -13.50 29.47 -17.11
N GLU A 357 -13.80 28.85 -15.98
CA GLU A 357 -14.95 29.23 -15.13
C GLU A 357 -14.82 30.62 -14.52
N ASN A 358 -13.58 31.08 -14.27
CA ASN A 358 -13.31 32.43 -13.78
C ASN A 358 -13.11 33.47 -14.92
N GLY A 359 -13.31 33.07 -16.18
CA GLY A 359 -13.25 33.99 -17.33
C GLY A 359 -11.85 34.51 -17.68
N LEU A 360 -10.80 33.80 -17.28
CA LEU A 360 -9.41 34.10 -17.67
C LEU A 360 -9.10 33.65 -19.10
N ILE A 361 -9.83 32.62 -19.55
CA ILE A 361 -9.82 32.09 -20.91
C ILE A 361 -11.27 31.82 -21.33
N ASP A 362 -11.51 31.66 -22.62
CA ASP A 362 -12.84 31.43 -23.18
C ASP A 362 -12.84 30.39 -24.30
N LYS A 363 -13.98 30.22 -24.97
CA LYS A 363 -14.15 29.25 -26.06
C LYS A 363 -13.29 29.57 -27.29
N GLU A 364 -12.85 30.80 -27.49
CA GLU A 364 -11.96 31.13 -28.61
C GLU A 364 -10.57 30.54 -28.33
N VAL A 365 -10.06 30.74 -27.12
CA VAL A 365 -8.76 30.20 -26.67
C VAL A 365 -8.73 28.68 -26.70
N THR A 366 -9.81 28.01 -26.28
CA THR A 366 -9.87 26.55 -26.17
C THR A 366 -10.17 25.82 -27.49
N GLY A 367 -10.29 26.55 -28.61
CA GLY A 367 -10.69 25.98 -29.90
C GLY A 367 -12.12 25.47 -29.91
N GLY A 368 -13.03 26.18 -29.23
CA GLY A 368 -14.47 25.93 -29.18
C GLY A 368 -14.96 25.07 -28.01
N LYS A 369 -14.05 24.52 -27.19
CA LYS A 369 -14.36 23.58 -26.10
C LYS A 369 -14.89 24.32 -24.88
N GLU A 370 -15.92 23.77 -24.22
CA GLU A 370 -16.43 24.30 -22.96
C GLU A 370 -15.81 23.54 -21.78
N LEU A 371 -14.62 23.97 -21.35
CA LEU A 371 -13.84 23.30 -20.32
C LEU A 371 -14.28 23.76 -18.92
N LYS A 372 -15.44 23.29 -18.47
CA LYS A 372 -15.90 23.40 -17.07
C LYS A 372 -15.54 22.14 -16.29
N PHE A 373 -15.60 22.20 -14.95
CA PHE A 373 -15.42 20.98 -14.16
C PHE A 373 -16.43 19.90 -14.58
N GLY A 374 -15.94 18.68 -14.79
CA GLY A 374 -16.74 17.56 -15.28
C GLY A 374 -16.87 17.44 -16.81
N ALA A 375 -16.18 18.28 -17.60
CA ALA A 375 -16.18 18.23 -19.08
C ALA A 375 -15.39 17.02 -19.65
N THR A 376 -15.88 15.80 -19.40
CA THR A 376 -15.21 14.53 -19.72
C THR A 376 -14.86 14.36 -21.21
N ALA A 377 -15.77 14.76 -22.11
CA ALA A 377 -15.57 14.62 -23.56
C ALA A 377 -14.45 15.55 -24.07
N GLU A 378 -14.44 16.79 -23.60
CA GLU A 378 -13.47 17.80 -23.95
C GLU A 378 -12.07 17.46 -23.41
N VAL A 379 -11.98 16.84 -22.22
CA VAL A 379 -10.71 16.32 -21.67
C VAL A 379 -10.12 15.24 -22.57
N LEU A 380 -10.93 14.24 -22.96
CA LEU A 380 -10.47 13.19 -23.89
C LEU A 380 -10.06 13.78 -25.25
N GLN A 381 -10.81 14.78 -25.74
CA GLN A 381 -10.43 15.50 -26.96
C GLN A 381 -9.07 16.19 -26.80
N CYS A 382 -8.80 16.86 -25.68
CA CYS A 382 -7.51 17.50 -25.41
C CYS A 382 -6.37 16.46 -25.36
N LEU A 383 -6.59 15.28 -24.78
CA LEU A 383 -5.61 14.19 -24.80
C LEU A 383 -5.29 13.70 -26.22
N HIS A 384 -6.30 13.56 -27.08
CA HIS A 384 -6.06 13.20 -28.48
C HIS A 384 -5.30 14.30 -29.23
N GLU A 385 -5.65 15.57 -29.00
CA GLU A 385 -4.98 16.76 -29.55
C GLU A 385 -3.49 16.80 -29.14
N MET A 386 -3.16 16.50 -27.87
CA MET A 386 -1.78 16.34 -27.41
C MET A 386 -1.03 15.27 -28.21
N ALA A 387 -1.65 14.09 -28.36
CA ALA A 387 -1.02 12.94 -29.01
C ALA A 387 -0.73 13.16 -30.51
N VAL A 388 -1.62 13.89 -31.21
CA VAL A 388 -1.41 14.22 -32.64
C VAL A 388 -0.57 15.47 -32.85
N GLY A 389 -0.38 16.30 -31.82
CA GLY A 389 0.39 17.53 -31.90
C GLY A 389 -0.36 18.69 -32.55
N GLU A 390 -1.70 18.70 -32.46
CA GLU A 390 -2.54 19.74 -33.07
C GLU A 390 -3.65 20.19 -32.11
N GLY A 391 -4.01 21.47 -32.13
CA GLY A 391 -5.12 22.01 -31.34
C GLY A 391 -4.71 22.50 -29.94
N PHE A 392 -5.73 22.81 -29.12
CA PHE A 392 -5.54 23.40 -27.79
C PHE A 392 -4.92 22.40 -26.80
N GLY A 393 -5.13 21.10 -27.02
CA GLY A 393 -4.46 20.06 -26.23
C GLY A 393 -2.95 20.22 -26.19
N VAL A 394 -2.31 20.71 -27.27
CA VAL A 394 -0.86 20.96 -27.30
C VAL A 394 -0.44 22.02 -26.29
N ASP A 395 -1.20 23.10 -26.15
CA ASP A 395 -0.93 24.13 -25.14
C ASP A 395 -1.03 23.55 -23.73
N VAL A 396 -2.08 22.76 -23.47
CA VAL A 396 -2.25 22.07 -22.19
C VAL A 396 -1.06 21.13 -21.92
N GLY A 397 -0.57 20.43 -22.95
CA GLY A 397 0.57 19.51 -22.87
C GLY A 397 1.90 20.19 -22.52
N MET A 398 1.98 21.53 -22.60
CA MET A 398 3.15 22.30 -22.15
C MET A 398 3.15 22.60 -20.64
N GLY A 399 2.06 22.27 -19.92
CA GLY A 399 1.93 22.35 -18.47
C GLY A 399 1.55 23.73 -17.91
N ILE A 400 1.17 23.76 -16.63
CA ILE A 400 0.61 24.95 -15.96
C ILE A 400 1.56 26.14 -16.03
N ARG A 401 2.86 25.92 -15.84
CA ARG A 401 3.87 26.99 -15.88
C ARG A 401 3.86 27.75 -17.20
N TYR A 402 3.79 27.02 -18.31
CA TYR A 402 3.74 27.62 -19.65
C TYR A 402 2.43 28.39 -19.84
N LEU A 403 1.29 27.78 -19.48
CA LEU A 403 -0.04 28.40 -19.62
C LEU A 403 -0.15 29.72 -18.85
N LYS A 404 0.33 29.76 -17.59
CA LYS A 404 0.37 31.00 -16.78
C LYS A 404 1.09 32.12 -17.52
N GLY A 405 2.27 31.85 -18.07
CA GLY A 405 3.07 32.82 -18.81
C GLY A 405 2.41 33.25 -20.12
N LYS A 406 1.90 32.28 -20.89
CA LYS A 406 1.20 32.52 -22.16
C LYS A 406 -0.01 33.43 -21.95
N TRP A 407 -0.93 33.05 -21.07
CA TRP A 407 -2.19 33.80 -20.89
C TRP A 407 -1.99 35.15 -20.22
N ALA A 408 -1.04 35.29 -19.29
CA ALA A 408 -0.71 36.59 -18.72
C ALA A 408 -0.17 37.56 -19.80
N SER A 409 0.67 37.07 -20.72
CA SER A 409 1.31 37.90 -21.74
C SER A 409 0.44 38.17 -22.98
N GLU A 410 -0.32 37.17 -23.43
CA GLU A 410 -1.11 37.25 -24.67
C GLU A 410 -2.55 37.74 -24.42
N LEU A 411 -3.14 37.35 -23.29
CA LEU A 411 -4.56 37.64 -22.98
C LEU A 411 -4.73 38.70 -21.89
N GLY A 412 -3.65 39.05 -21.18
CA GLY A 412 -3.73 39.94 -20.01
C GLY A 412 -4.48 39.31 -18.83
N ALA A 413 -4.53 37.97 -18.76
CA ALA A 413 -5.15 37.25 -17.66
C ALA A 413 -4.45 37.56 -16.32
N ASP A 414 -5.20 37.50 -15.21
CA ASP A 414 -4.68 37.82 -13.87
C ASP A 414 -3.57 36.85 -13.45
N ALA A 415 -2.33 37.30 -13.59
CA ALA A 415 -1.14 36.52 -13.26
C ALA A 415 -1.05 36.17 -11.77
N GLY A 416 -1.55 37.04 -10.88
CA GLY A 416 -1.54 36.80 -9.44
C GLY A 416 -2.50 35.68 -9.07
N PHE A 417 -3.73 35.76 -9.57
CA PHE A 417 -4.73 34.73 -9.35
C PHE A 417 -4.30 33.39 -9.96
N MET A 418 -3.80 33.37 -11.20
CA MET A 418 -3.27 32.16 -11.83
C MET A 418 -2.07 31.56 -11.06
N GLN A 419 -1.21 32.39 -10.46
CA GLN A 419 -0.11 31.92 -9.63
C GLN A 419 -0.59 31.32 -8.30
N ASP A 420 -1.66 31.85 -7.72
CA ASP A 420 -2.24 31.33 -6.48
C ASP A 420 -2.97 29.99 -6.71
N ILE A 421 -3.67 29.79 -7.83
CA ILE A 421 -4.42 28.55 -8.13
C ILE A 421 -3.63 27.49 -8.93
N GLY A 422 -2.53 27.87 -9.58
CA GLY A 422 -1.76 26.99 -10.45
C GLY A 422 -0.91 26.00 -9.64
N MET A 423 -1.47 24.82 -9.38
CA MET A 423 -0.88 23.74 -8.57
C MET A 423 0.33 23.09 -9.23
N GLU A 424 1.43 23.84 -9.33
CA GLU A 424 2.71 23.47 -9.94
C GLU A 424 3.87 24.11 -9.17
N VAL A 425 4.97 23.36 -8.98
CA VAL A 425 6.25 23.86 -8.48
C VAL A 425 7.40 23.23 -9.28
N LYS A 426 8.46 24.00 -9.55
CA LYS A 426 9.64 23.57 -10.36
C LYS A 426 9.33 23.05 -11.78
N GLY A 427 8.11 23.22 -12.27
CA GLY A 427 7.66 22.90 -13.62
C GLY A 427 6.89 21.58 -13.65
N LEU A 428 6.57 21.03 -12.48
CA LEU A 428 5.83 19.79 -12.31
C LEU A 428 4.57 20.08 -11.49
N GLU A 429 3.45 19.56 -11.97
CA GLU A 429 2.16 19.59 -11.32
C GLU A 429 2.16 18.79 -10.00
N TYR A 430 1.33 19.19 -9.04
CA TYR A 430 1.19 18.48 -7.77
C TYR A 430 0.55 17.11 -7.98
N SER A 431 1.04 16.09 -7.26
CA SER A 431 0.29 14.83 -7.13
C SER A 431 -0.93 14.96 -6.21
N GLU A 432 -1.85 14.03 -6.34
CA GLU A 432 -3.25 14.21 -6.00
C GLU A 432 -3.55 14.07 -4.50
N TYR A 433 -3.01 14.98 -3.69
CA TYR A 433 -3.32 15.07 -2.25
C TYR A 433 -3.50 16.54 -1.82
N VAL A 434 -4.62 16.85 -1.17
CA VAL A 434 -4.85 18.20 -0.61
C VAL A 434 -3.94 18.44 0.59
N CYS A 435 -2.88 19.23 0.40
CA CYS A 435 -1.86 19.45 1.44
C CYS A 435 -2.13 20.66 2.36
N LYS A 436 -3.22 21.41 2.18
CA LYS A 436 -3.54 22.67 2.92
C LYS A 436 -3.42 22.56 4.44
N GLU A 437 -3.69 21.40 5.01
CA GLU A 437 -3.68 21.17 6.47
C GLU A 437 -2.46 20.36 6.96
N SER A 438 -1.52 20.02 6.09
CA SER A 438 -0.28 19.32 6.46
C SER A 438 0.95 20.14 6.07
N LEU A 439 1.56 20.79 7.06
CA LEU A 439 2.83 21.51 6.88
C LEU A 439 3.95 20.58 6.40
N ALA A 440 3.97 19.33 6.86
CA ALA A 440 4.94 18.33 6.42
C ALA A 440 4.74 17.99 4.94
N GLN A 441 3.50 17.80 4.47
CA GLN A 441 3.24 17.52 3.07
C GLN A 441 3.51 18.73 2.17
N GLN A 442 3.15 19.95 2.61
CA GLN A 442 3.44 21.20 1.89
C GLN A 442 4.95 21.36 1.64
N ALA A 443 5.74 21.24 2.71
CA ALA A 443 7.20 21.30 2.61
C ALA A 443 7.76 20.11 1.82
N GLY A 444 7.20 18.92 1.98
CA GLY A 444 7.58 17.71 1.24
C GLY A 444 7.47 17.90 -0.27
N TYR A 445 6.36 18.45 -0.74
CA TYR A 445 6.15 18.77 -2.14
C TYR A 445 7.08 19.86 -2.67
N THR A 446 7.14 20.98 -1.96
CA THR A 446 7.90 22.14 -2.41
C THR A 446 9.40 21.93 -2.34
N MET A 447 9.91 21.18 -1.38
CA MET A 447 11.36 20.92 -1.23
C MET A 447 11.86 19.73 -2.04
N ALA A 448 10.96 18.88 -2.55
CA ALA A 448 11.33 17.75 -3.39
C ALA A 448 12.16 18.23 -4.59
N VAL A 449 13.24 17.51 -4.89
CA VAL A 449 14.25 17.98 -5.87
C VAL A 449 13.68 17.96 -7.29
N LYS A 450 12.75 17.03 -7.55
CA LYS A 450 12.13 16.80 -8.85
C LYS A 450 10.86 17.63 -9.09
N GLY A 451 10.37 18.35 -8.07
CA GLY A 451 9.04 18.96 -8.07
C GLY A 451 8.05 18.23 -7.15
N PRO A 452 6.80 18.71 -7.06
CA PRO A 452 5.80 18.32 -6.06
C PRO A 452 5.17 16.95 -6.31
N GLN A 453 5.97 15.90 -6.18
CA GLN A 453 5.53 14.51 -6.15
C GLN A 453 5.51 13.97 -4.71
N HIS A 454 4.57 13.07 -4.40
CA HIS A 454 4.40 12.50 -3.06
C HIS A 454 5.40 11.37 -2.77
N ASP A 455 6.10 10.90 -3.80
CA ASP A 455 7.06 9.82 -3.72
C ASP A 455 8.35 10.13 -2.94
N GLU A 456 8.76 11.38 -2.78
CA GLU A 456 9.86 11.73 -1.85
C GLU A 456 9.32 11.93 -0.43
N ALA A 457 8.10 12.44 -0.29
CA ALA A 457 7.51 12.73 1.00
C ALA A 457 5.99 12.51 0.97
N TRP A 458 5.57 11.33 1.43
CA TRP A 458 4.17 11.02 1.71
C TRP A 458 3.95 11.06 3.22
N LEU A 459 3.79 12.28 3.75
CA LEU A 459 3.75 12.57 5.20
C LEU A 459 2.36 12.96 5.70
N ILE A 460 1.40 13.07 4.79
CA ILE A 460 0.05 13.59 5.07
C ILE A 460 -0.66 12.81 6.18
N PHE A 461 -0.58 11.48 6.19
CA PHE A 461 -1.16 10.65 7.25
C PHE A 461 -0.47 10.85 8.59
N MET A 462 0.85 10.96 8.59
CA MET A 462 1.62 11.14 9.82
C MET A 462 1.34 12.49 10.47
N ASP A 463 1.22 13.54 9.67
CA ASP A 463 1.01 14.90 10.15
C ASP A 463 -0.45 15.16 10.50
N MET A 464 -1.36 14.96 9.52
CA MET A 464 -2.75 15.39 9.66
C MET A 464 -3.66 14.32 10.30
N VAL A 465 -3.50 13.06 9.93
CA VAL A 465 -4.44 12.00 10.35
C VAL A 465 -4.06 11.42 11.71
N ASN A 466 -2.78 11.12 11.91
CA ASN A 466 -2.28 10.46 13.11
C ASN A 466 -1.62 11.42 14.11
N ASN A 467 -1.31 12.66 13.70
CA ASN A 467 -0.63 13.67 14.50
C ASN A 467 0.65 13.14 15.21
N GLN A 468 1.47 12.39 14.47
CA GLN A 468 2.70 11.74 14.97
C GLN A 468 3.91 12.70 15.02
N ILE A 469 3.85 13.80 14.25
CA ILE A 469 4.95 14.77 14.11
C ILE A 469 4.49 16.20 14.44
N PRO A 470 4.06 16.49 15.68
CA PRO A 470 3.36 17.74 16.00
C PRO A 470 4.24 19.00 15.91
N SER A 471 5.53 18.92 16.26
CA SER A 471 6.43 20.09 16.29
C SER A 471 7.09 20.38 14.94
N PHE A 472 7.70 21.57 14.81
CA PHE A 472 8.50 21.91 13.63
C PHE A 472 9.75 21.03 13.52
N GLU A 473 10.35 20.69 14.65
CA GLU A 473 11.52 19.81 14.75
C GLU A 473 11.18 18.37 14.32
N ASP A 474 10.02 17.85 14.75
CA ASP A 474 9.55 16.53 14.32
C ASP A 474 9.28 16.51 12.80
N LYS A 475 8.64 17.56 12.27
CA LYS A 475 8.40 17.72 10.84
C LYS A 475 9.71 17.82 10.05
N ALA A 476 10.67 18.59 10.56
CA ALA A 476 12.00 18.73 9.95
C ALA A 476 12.77 17.40 9.91
N GLU A 477 12.69 16.59 10.98
CA GLU A 477 13.26 15.24 11.00
C GLU A 477 12.58 14.33 9.98
N ALA A 478 11.24 14.35 9.88
CA ALA A 478 10.52 13.59 8.87
C ALA A 478 10.91 14.02 7.44
N LEU A 479 10.98 15.33 7.19
CA LEU A 479 11.42 15.91 5.93
C LEU A 479 12.91 15.65 5.61
N TYR A 480 13.70 15.17 6.57
CA TYR A 480 15.05 14.67 6.34
C TYR A 480 15.06 13.17 6.07
N TYR A 481 14.45 12.38 6.96
CA TYR A 481 14.52 10.92 6.93
C TYR A 481 13.78 10.32 5.74
N TYR A 482 12.50 10.68 5.52
CA TYR A 482 11.65 9.97 4.56
C TYR A 482 12.08 10.16 3.10
N PRO A 483 12.48 11.36 2.64
CA PRO A 483 13.03 11.50 1.29
C PRO A 483 14.29 10.66 1.05
N LEU A 484 15.15 10.52 2.06
CA LEU A 484 16.36 9.70 1.97
C LEU A 484 16.03 8.21 1.98
N TRP A 485 15.12 7.77 2.85
CA TRP A 485 14.66 6.38 2.88
C TRP A 485 13.96 5.99 1.57
N ARG A 486 13.07 6.84 1.05
CA ARG A 486 12.37 6.59 -0.22
C ARG A 486 13.29 6.64 -1.43
N THR A 487 14.36 7.45 -1.38
CA THR A 487 15.44 7.42 -2.38
C THR A 487 16.18 6.08 -2.36
N TRP A 488 16.41 5.49 -1.18
CA TRP A 488 17.14 4.23 -1.04
C TRP A 488 16.46 3.07 -1.79
N PHE A 489 15.13 3.00 -1.78
CA PHE A 489 14.38 2.04 -2.61
C PHE A 489 14.73 2.16 -4.09
N GLY A 490 14.79 3.40 -4.61
CA GLY A 490 15.17 3.66 -6.00
C GLY A 490 16.61 3.25 -6.33
N LEU A 491 17.54 3.40 -5.38
CA LEU A 491 18.93 2.95 -5.55
C LEU A 491 19.07 1.43 -5.63
N ASN A 492 18.15 0.70 -5.02
CA ASN A 492 18.18 -0.77 -4.93
C ASN A 492 17.15 -1.45 -5.84
N GLY A 493 16.38 -0.70 -6.63
CA GLY A 493 15.36 -1.25 -7.52
C GLY A 493 14.20 -1.95 -6.79
N LEU A 494 13.83 -1.45 -5.60
CA LEU A 494 12.81 -2.07 -4.73
C LEU A 494 11.49 -1.28 -4.74
N CYS A 495 10.38 -2.00 -4.59
CA CYS A 495 9.07 -1.38 -4.39
C CYS A 495 8.90 -0.92 -2.94
N LYS A 496 8.46 0.33 -2.77
CA LYS A 496 8.24 0.94 -1.45
C LYS A 496 6.92 0.58 -0.80
N LEU A 497 5.93 0.11 -1.56
CA LEU A 497 4.61 -0.27 -1.00
C LEU A 497 4.73 -1.43 0.00
N LEU A 498 5.71 -2.32 -0.22
CA LEU A 498 6.03 -3.42 0.70
C LEU A 498 6.46 -2.92 2.09
N TRP A 499 6.94 -1.68 2.21
CA TRP A 499 7.42 -1.14 3.47
C TRP A 499 6.32 -0.59 4.36
N ASN A 500 5.38 0.22 3.83
CA ASN A 500 4.45 0.99 4.69
C ASN A 500 2.96 0.76 4.43
N ASP A 501 2.54 0.21 3.29
CA ASP A 501 1.12 -0.01 3.00
C ASP A 501 0.53 -1.20 3.77
N VAL A 502 1.37 -2.19 4.07
CA VAL A 502 1.03 -3.26 4.99
C VAL A 502 2.02 -3.19 6.13
N VAL A 503 1.51 -3.07 7.35
CA VAL A 503 2.33 -2.85 8.55
C VAL A 503 2.32 -4.12 9.41
N PRO A 504 3.49 -4.59 9.89
CA PRO A 504 3.58 -5.74 10.78
C PRO A 504 2.79 -5.55 12.06
N THR A 505 2.24 -6.64 12.60
CA THR A 505 1.45 -6.58 13.85
C THR A 505 2.29 -6.13 15.05
N ALA A 506 3.61 -6.38 15.03
CA ALA A 506 4.51 -5.95 16.09
C ALA A 506 4.78 -4.43 16.08
N ASN A 507 4.41 -3.72 15.00
CA ASN A 507 4.63 -2.27 14.91
C ASN A 507 3.94 -1.48 16.04
N LYS A 508 2.83 -2.01 16.57
CA LYS A 508 2.11 -1.44 17.73
C LYS A 508 2.94 -1.41 19.03
N ASN A 509 4.05 -2.13 19.09
CA ASN A 509 4.92 -2.20 20.27
C ASN A 509 5.93 -1.05 20.31
N PHE A 510 6.06 -0.26 19.24
CA PHE A 510 6.96 0.88 19.17
C PHE A 510 6.25 2.19 19.55
N PRO A 511 6.97 3.18 20.12
CA PRO A 511 6.44 4.53 20.30
C PRO A 511 5.93 5.13 18.98
N PRO A 512 4.89 6.00 18.98
CA PRO A 512 4.23 6.45 17.75
C PRO A 512 5.14 6.97 16.64
N GLN A 513 6.17 7.75 17.00
CA GLN A 513 7.15 8.30 16.05
C GLN A 513 8.05 7.21 15.43
N GLN A 514 8.47 6.23 16.22
CA GLN A 514 9.27 5.11 15.74
C GLN A 514 8.41 4.14 14.92
N ALA A 515 7.18 3.88 15.37
CA ALA A 515 6.22 3.05 14.64
C ALA A 515 5.91 3.59 13.24
N ALA A 516 5.98 4.92 13.04
CA ALA A 516 5.81 5.54 11.73
C ALA A 516 6.91 5.20 10.72
N LYS A 517 8.09 4.74 11.18
CA LYS A 517 9.16 4.25 10.28
C LYS A 517 8.97 2.80 9.88
N VAL A 518 8.04 2.06 10.49
CA VAL A 518 7.85 0.60 10.31
C VAL A 518 9.20 -0.15 10.49
N PRO A 519 9.81 -0.07 11.69
CA PRO A 519 11.20 -0.45 11.92
C PRO A 519 11.49 -1.92 11.62
N GLU A 520 10.51 -2.80 11.78
CA GLU A 520 10.66 -4.22 11.45
C GLU A 520 10.91 -4.44 9.95
N HIS A 521 10.12 -3.78 9.08
CA HIS A 521 10.36 -3.84 7.64
C HIS A 521 11.67 -3.15 7.26
N VAL A 522 12.03 -2.03 7.90
CA VAL A 522 13.33 -1.36 7.66
C VAL A 522 14.48 -2.34 7.93
N GLU A 523 14.46 -3.05 9.05
CA GLU A 523 15.45 -4.09 9.36
C GLU A 523 15.42 -5.24 8.34
N ASP A 524 14.23 -5.69 7.93
CA ASP A 524 14.10 -6.75 6.94
C ASP A 524 14.73 -6.35 5.58
N PHE A 525 14.58 -5.07 5.17
CA PHE A 525 15.25 -4.52 3.98
C PHE A 525 16.77 -4.39 4.16
N PHE A 526 17.26 -4.06 5.35
CA PHE A 526 18.69 -4.09 5.64
C PHE A 526 19.24 -5.50 5.49
N LYS A 527 18.56 -6.50 6.05
CA LYS A 527 18.97 -7.92 5.93
C LYS A 527 18.90 -8.44 4.51
N PHE A 528 17.93 -7.96 3.72
CA PHE A 528 17.90 -8.21 2.28
C PHE A 528 19.15 -7.65 1.58
N PHE A 529 19.51 -6.39 1.85
CA PHE A 529 20.71 -5.76 1.27
C PHE A 529 21.99 -6.49 1.68
N GLU A 530 22.12 -6.86 2.95
CA GLU A 530 23.24 -7.64 3.49
C GLU A 530 23.34 -9.01 2.79
N GLY A 531 22.22 -9.70 2.65
CA GLY A 531 22.18 -11.01 2.00
C GLY A 531 22.51 -10.94 0.50
N MET A 532 22.15 -9.84 -0.17
CA MET A 532 22.50 -9.63 -1.57
C MET A 532 23.98 -9.30 -1.76
N THR A 533 24.51 -8.39 -0.94
CA THR A 533 25.82 -7.75 -1.20
C THR A 533 26.95 -8.27 -0.34
N GLY A 534 26.66 -8.86 0.81
CA GLY A 534 27.63 -9.18 1.88
C GLY A 534 28.00 -7.99 2.76
N GLU A 535 27.48 -6.80 2.49
CA GLU A 535 27.83 -5.57 3.20
C GLU A 535 26.78 -5.21 4.27
N PRO A 536 27.19 -5.08 5.56
CA PRO A 536 26.28 -4.75 6.65
C PRO A 536 25.67 -3.35 6.48
N LEU A 537 24.35 -3.25 6.67
CA LEU A 537 23.59 -2.01 6.54
C LEU A 537 22.90 -1.64 7.86
N ASP A 538 22.94 -0.34 8.18
CA ASP A 538 22.22 0.26 9.29
C ASP A 538 21.60 1.58 8.82
N GLU A 539 20.79 2.20 9.69
CA GLU A 539 20.08 3.45 9.35
C GLU A 539 21.05 4.56 8.92
N ASN A 540 22.20 4.72 9.59
CA ASN A 540 23.15 5.78 9.26
C ASN A 540 23.79 5.55 7.89
N LYS A 541 24.24 4.32 7.61
CA LYS A 541 24.82 3.96 6.31
C LYS A 541 23.80 4.09 5.18
N MET A 542 22.55 3.69 5.42
CA MET A 542 21.45 3.87 4.46
C MET A 542 21.24 5.35 4.15
N LEU A 543 21.15 6.18 5.19
CA LEU A 543 20.97 7.63 5.04
C LEU A 543 22.16 8.25 4.30
N ASP A 544 23.39 7.83 4.58
CA ASP A 544 24.61 8.30 3.90
C ASP A 544 24.63 7.93 2.40
N GLN A 545 24.21 6.71 2.05
CA GLN A 545 24.09 6.26 0.66
C GLN A 545 23.09 7.14 -0.10
N SER A 546 21.90 7.34 0.46
CA SER A 546 20.84 8.17 -0.15
C SER A 546 21.21 9.64 -0.19
N ALA A 547 21.79 10.19 0.88
CA ALA A 547 22.15 11.59 0.98
C ALA A 547 23.17 11.99 -0.09
N ARG A 548 24.10 11.09 -0.44
CA ARG A 548 25.06 11.33 -1.54
C ARG A 548 24.35 11.59 -2.87
N VAL A 549 23.35 10.78 -3.21
CA VAL A 549 22.60 10.91 -4.47
C VAL A 549 21.63 12.09 -4.42
N HIS A 550 20.91 12.25 -3.32
CA HIS A 550 19.97 13.35 -3.14
C HIS A 550 20.68 14.72 -3.16
N ASN A 551 21.85 14.83 -2.53
CA ASN A 551 22.65 16.06 -2.58
C ASN A 551 23.24 16.30 -3.96
N LEU A 552 23.68 15.26 -4.68
CA LEU A 552 24.13 15.39 -6.07
C LEU A 552 23.02 15.96 -6.96
N GLN A 553 21.79 15.46 -6.85
CA GLN A 553 20.64 15.97 -7.61
C GLN A 553 20.39 17.46 -7.30
N ARG A 554 20.45 17.86 -6.02
CA ARG A 554 20.30 19.28 -5.64
C ARG A 554 21.44 20.14 -6.20
N VAL A 555 22.69 19.68 -6.15
CA VAL A 555 23.84 20.37 -6.76
C VAL A 555 23.64 20.56 -8.26
N MET A 556 23.13 19.54 -8.97
CA MET A 556 22.77 19.67 -10.39
C MET A 556 21.71 20.76 -10.61
N SER A 557 20.68 20.85 -9.77
CA SER A 557 19.71 21.96 -9.83
C SER A 557 20.39 23.32 -9.67
N ARG A 558 21.33 23.45 -8.70
CA ARG A 558 22.09 24.70 -8.48
C ARG A 558 22.95 25.06 -9.69
N MET A 559 23.60 24.08 -10.32
CA MET A 559 24.41 24.27 -11.54
C MET A 559 23.58 24.83 -12.71
N LEU A 560 22.29 24.49 -12.76
CA LEU A 560 21.33 24.98 -13.75
C LEU A 560 20.64 26.30 -13.34
N GLY A 561 21.01 26.89 -12.20
CA GLY A 561 20.46 28.16 -11.71
C GLY A 561 19.18 28.05 -10.86
N PHE A 562 18.74 26.82 -10.54
CA PHE A 562 17.57 26.50 -9.71
C PHE A 562 17.97 26.01 -8.32
N GLY A 563 17.01 25.58 -7.50
CA GLY A 563 17.27 24.95 -6.20
C GLY A 563 17.63 25.95 -5.10
N THR A 564 17.09 27.15 -5.14
CA THR A 564 17.09 28.10 -4.02
C THR A 564 15.73 28.15 -3.35
N ARG A 565 15.63 28.90 -2.24
CA ARG A 565 14.36 29.13 -1.53
C ARG A 565 13.22 29.63 -2.44
N LYS A 566 13.52 30.45 -3.45
CA LYS A 566 12.51 30.94 -4.41
C LYS A 566 11.86 29.80 -5.21
N ASP A 567 12.59 28.71 -5.43
CA ASP A 567 12.15 27.55 -6.22
C ASP A 567 11.39 26.54 -5.36
N ASP A 568 11.49 26.69 -4.04
CA ASP A 568 10.77 25.91 -3.04
C ASP A 568 9.55 26.71 -2.52
N MET A 569 8.94 27.62 -3.30
CA MET A 569 7.73 28.35 -2.87
C MET A 569 6.46 27.68 -3.44
N PRO A 570 5.42 27.43 -2.62
CA PRO A 570 4.16 26.86 -3.09
C PRO A 570 3.27 27.91 -3.78
N PRO A 571 2.37 27.50 -4.69
CA PRO A 571 1.18 28.29 -5.00
C PRO A 571 0.31 28.40 -3.74
N TYR A 572 -0.40 29.52 -3.56
CA TYR A 572 -1.14 29.75 -2.33
C TYR A 572 -2.23 28.69 -2.10
N ARG A 573 -2.82 28.11 -3.15
CA ARG A 573 -3.77 26.99 -3.09
C ARG A 573 -3.23 25.76 -2.36
N ALA A 574 -1.92 25.52 -2.37
CA ALA A 574 -1.32 24.40 -1.65
C ALA A 574 -1.25 24.65 -0.13
N VAL A 575 -1.26 25.91 0.31
CA VAL A 575 -1.18 26.27 1.73
C VAL A 575 -2.53 26.71 2.30
N GLY A 576 -3.43 27.33 1.51
CA GLY A 576 -4.68 27.90 2.01
C GLY A 576 -5.77 28.09 0.94
N PRO A 577 -6.94 28.62 1.35
CA PRO A 577 -8.06 28.89 0.45
C PRO A 577 -7.79 30.15 -0.39
N VAL A 578 -7.85 30.06 -1.72
CA VAL A 578 -7.63 31.19 -2.64
C VAL A 578 -8.90 31.99 -2.88
N THR A 579 -10.06 31.32 -2.89
CA THR A 579 -11.37 31.96 -3.11
C THR A 579 -12.24 31.94 -1.85
N GLY A 580 -13.24 32.82 -1.80
CA GLY A 580 -14.24 32.83 -0.72
C GLY A 580 -15.03 31.52 -0.65
N GLU A 581 -15.33 30.91 -1.80
CA GLU A 581 -15.98 29.59 -1.89
C GLU A 581 -15.17 28.52 -1.13
N GLU A 582 -13.85 28.48 -1.34
CA GLU A 582 -12.98 27.56 -0.61
C GLU A 582 -12.95 27.85 0.89
N TYR A 583 -12.88 29.13 1.27
CA TYR A 583 -12.87 29.53 2.68
C TYR A 583 -14.14 29.06 3.37
N GLU A 584 -15.30 29.42 2.83
CA GLU A 584 -16.59 29.11 3.43
C GLU A 584 -16.88 27.60 3.50
N SER A 585 -16.36 26.81 2.55
CA SER A 585 -16.52 25.35 2.57
C SER A 585 -15.98 24.68 3.85
N ARG A 586 -15.01 25.32 4.52
CA ARG A 586 -14.33 24.79 5.72
C ARG A 586 -14.20 25.82 6.85
N ALA A 587 -14.91 26.95 6.76
CA ALA A 587 -14.78 28.08 7.69
C ALA A 587 -14.96 27.62 9.15
N GLU A 588 -16.12 27.06 9.49
CA GLU A 588 -16.44 26.66 10.87
C GLU A 588 -15.54 25.54 11.40
N LYS A 589 -15.18 24.58 10.54
CA LYS A 589 -14.45 23.37 10.94
C LYS A 589 -12.96 23.62 11.13
N ILE A 590 -12.38 24.50 10.31
CA ILE A 590 -10.93 24.66 10.20
C ILE A 590 -10.52 26.12 10.37
N TYR A 591 -10.90 27.02 9.45
CA TYR A 591 -10.26 28.34 9.36
C TYR A 591 -10.66 29.29 10.50
N ASP A 592 -11.96 29.42 10.79
CA ASP A 592 -12.45 30.25 11.90
C ASP A 592 -12.00 29.66 13.25
N LYS A 593 -11.89 28.34 13.34
CA LYS A 593 -11.35 27.65 14.52
C LYS A 593 -9.86 27.94 14.70
N GLN A 594 -9.04 27.83 13.67
CA GLN A 594 -7.61 28.19 13.72
C GLN A 594 -7.43 29.66 14.12
N MET A 595 -8.27 30.55 13.58
CA MET A 595 -8.25 31.98 13.92
C MET A 595 -8.53 32.21 15.42
N LYS A 596 -9.53 31.53 16.00
CA LYS A 596 -9.83 31.61 17.43
C LYS A 596 -8.78 30.93 18.30
N ASP A 597 -8.49 29.66 18.05
CA ASP A 597 -7.73 28.79 18.94
C ASP A 597 -6.22 29.03 18.88
N ILE A 598 -5.70 29.38 17.69
CA ILE A 598 -4.25 29.54 17.46
C ILE A 598 -3.86 31.02 17.43
N LEU A 599 -4.63 31.86 16.73
CA LEU A 599 -4.31 33.28 16.58
C LEU A 599 -4.91 34.17 17.69
N GLY A 600 -5.91 33.68 18.43
CA GLY A 600 -6.62 34.47 19.43
C GLY A 600 -7.43 35.62 18.82
N ILE A 601 -7.81 35.51 17.54
CA ILE A 601 -8.58 36.52 16.81
C ILE A 601 -10.02 36.01 16.69
N ASP A 602 -10.99 36.87 16.98
CA ASP A 602 -12.40 36.54 16.75
C ASP A 602 -12.77 36.77 15.27
N PRO A 603 -13.23 35.74 14.54
CA PRO A 603 -13.76 35.87 13.19
C PRO A 603 -15.14 36.55 13.15
N GLU A 604 -15.87 36.65 14.27
CA GLU A 604 -17.18 37.29 14.29
C GLU A 604 -17.06 38.79 13.90
N GLY A 605 -17.92 39.23 12.97
CA GLY A 605 -17.94 40.61 12.47
C GLY A 605 -16.92 40.92 11.36
N LYS A 606 -16.09 39.96 10.93
CA LYS A 606 -15.19 40.09 9.78
C LYS A 606 -15.82 39.60 8.49
N THR A 607 -15.51 40.24 7.36
CA THR A 607 -15.89 39.70 6.03
C THR A 607 -15.03 38.49 5.67
N THR A 608 -15.49 37.67 4.72
CA THR A 608 -14.74 36.51 4.22
C THR A 608 -13.36 36.93 3.68
N GLU A 609 -13.27 38.07 3.00
CA GLU A 609 -12.00 38.60 2.47
C GLU A 609 -11.02 38.95 3.58
N GLU A 610 -11.48 39.65 4.64
CA GLU A 610 -10.64 39.97 5.80
C GLU A 610 -10.14 38.70 6.50
N LYS A 611 -11.01 37.69 6.62
CA LYS A 611 -10.65 36.40 7.22
C LYS A 611 -9.62 35.64 6.38
N MET A 612 -9.77 35.65 5.06
CA MET A 612 -8.83 35.04 4.12
C MET A 612 -7.46 35.72 4.17
N GLU A 613 -7.39 37.05 4.27
CA GLU A 613 -6.13 37.77 4.39
C GLU A 613 -5.37 37.39 5.68
N ILE A 614 -6.08 37.32 6.81
CA ILE A 614 -5.52 36.87 8.10
C ILE A 614 -5.00 35.43 7.99
N THR A 615 -5.80 34.56 7.38
CA THR A 615 -5.46 33.15 7.18
C THR A 615 -4.24 33.01 6.28
N ARG A 616 -4.17 33.75 5.17
CA ARG A 616 -3.03 33.75 4.24
C ARG A 616 -1.74 34.08 4.95
N LYS A 617 -1.72 35.20 5.66
CA LYS A 617 -0.54 35.65 6.40
C LYS A 617 -0.06 34.63 7.42
N HIS A 618 -0.98 34.01 8.16
CA HIS A 618 -0.62 32.98 9.12
C HIS A 618 -0.03 31.74 8.43
N ARG A 619 -0.69 31.23 7.40
CA ARG A 619 -0.28 29.98 6.74
C ARG A 619 1.04 30.11 5.99
N GLU A 620 1.27 31.22 5.31
CA GLU A 620 2.57 31.52 4.69
C GLU A 620 3.70 31.62 5.74
N ASP A 621 3.44 32.20 6.91
CA ASP A 621 4.40 32.22 8.02
C ASP A 621 4.71 30.82 8.57
N GLN A 622 3.69 29.98 8.78
CA GLN A 622 3.88 28.60 9.23
C GLN A 622 4.65 27.76 8.21
N TYR A 623 4.32 27.91 6.92
CA TYR A 623 5.05 27.29 5.83
C TYR A 623 6.53 27.68 5.86
N ASN A 624 6.81 28.99 6.00
CA ASN A 624 8.20 29.45 6.03
C ASN A 624 8.98 28.87 7.21
N LYS A 625 8.36 28.76 8.39
CA LYS A 625 8.95 28.16 9.60
C LYS A 625 9.27 26.67 9.45
N VAL A 626 8.40 25.89 8.82
CA VAL A 626 8.68 24.45 8.62
C VAL A 626 9.81 24.23 7.62
N VAL A 627 9.87 25.00 6.54
CA VAL A 627 10.98 24.92 5.57
C VAL A 627 12.29 25.36 6.23
N ASP A 628 12.24 26.41 7.04
CA ASP A 628 13.40 26.89 7.79
C ASP A 628 13.95 25.82 8.75
N ALA A 629 13.07 25.15 9.51
CA ALA A 629 13.47 24.04 10.36
C ALA A 629 14.05 22.86 9.55
N ALA A 630 13.44 22.53 8.40
CA ALA A 630 13.91 21.46 7.52
C ALA A 630 15.26 21.78 6.87
N TYR A 631 15.50 23.04 6.47
CA TYR A 631 16.79 23.51 5.96
C TYR A 631 17.88 23.41 7.03
N ASP A 632 17.60 23.87 8.25
CA ASP A 632 18.54 23.75 9.36
C ASP A 632 18.89 22.27 9.61
N ARG A 633 17.88 21.39 9.61
CA ARG A 633 18.07 19.96 9.80
C ARG A 633 18.90 19.31 8.69
N ARG A 634 18.81 19.82 7.45
CA ARG A 634 19.60 19.38 6.29
C ARG A 634 20.99 20.02 6.21
N GLY A 635 21.30 20.98 7.08
CA GLY A 635 22.54 21.75 7.04
C GLY A 635 22.61 22.74 5.87
N TRP A 636 21.45 23.20 5.40
CA TRP A 636 21.31 24.14 4.29
C TRP A 636 21.28 25.60 4.79
N THR A 637 21.51 26.54 3.89
CA THR A 637 21.38 27.97 4.21
C THR A 637 19.90 28.39 4.15
N ARG A 638 19.55 29.58 4.64
CA ARG A 638 18.17 30.12 4.48
C ARG A 638 17.75 30.31 3.02
N ASN A 639 18.71 30.36 2.09
CA ASN A 639 18.43 30.41 0.66
C ASN A 639 18.41 29.02 0.00
N GLY A 640 18.44 27.93 0.78
CA GLY A 640 18.67 26.56 0.31
C GLY A 640 20.17 26.34 0.12
#